data_AF-A0A498LL87-F1
#
_entry.id   AF-A0A498LL87-F1
#
_cell.length_a   1.000
_cell.length_b   1.000
_cell.length_c   1.000
_cell.angle_alpha   90.00
_cell.angle_beta   90.00
_cell.angle_gamma   90.00
#
_symmetry.space_group_name_H-M   'P 1'
#
loop_
_entity.id
_entity.type
_entity.pdbx_description
1 polymer ?
#
loop_
_entity_poly.entity_id
_entity_poly.type
_entity_poly.pdbx_seq_one_letter_code
_entity_poly.pdbx_strand_id
1 'polypeptide(L)'
;MAAKRKADVPVPAEESDQLLIRPLGAGQEVGRSCIILEFKGRKIMLDCGIHPGLEGMDALPYIDLIDPAEIDLLLISHFHLDHCGALPWFLQKTSFKGRTFMTHATKAIYRWLLSDYVKVSNISADDMLYTETDLEESMDKIETINFHEVKEVAGIKFWCYHAGHVLGAAMFMIEIAGVKLLYTGDFSRQEDRHLMAAEIPSVKPDILITESTYGTHIHEKREEREARFCNTVHDIVNREGRCLIPVFALGRAQELLLILDEYWQNHPELHDIPIYYASSLAKKCMAVYQTYVNAMNDKIRKAININNPFVFKHISNLKSMDHFDDIGPSVVMASPGMMQSGLSRELFESWCTDKRNGVIIAGYCVEGTLAKHIMSEPEEITTMSGQKLPLKMSVDYISFSAHTDYQQTSEFIRALKPPHVILVHGEQNEMARLKAALIREYEDNDEVHIEVHNPRNTEAVTLNFRGEKLAKVMGCLADKKCAQGQRVSGILVKKNFSYHILAPSDLSNYTDLAMSTVKQTQAIPFTGPFPLLLSQLRHLTGDVEEIEISEKSTLRVFNSITVNHDQNMVMLEWFANPLNDMYADAVTTVVLEILVHGEQNEMARLKAALIREYEDNDEVHIEVHNPRNTEAVTLNFRGEKLAKVMGCLADKKCAQGQRVSGILVKKNFSYHILAPSDLSNYTDLAMSTVKQTQAIPFTGPFPLLLSQLRHLTGDVEEIEISEKSTLRVFNSITVNHDQNMVMLEWFANPLNDMYADAVTTVVLEVQSNPKAQKVVQPQEKKVDVNVFQNRLLKMFQDMFGEECVDFKDKNCLAVCVDGKTAFINLETRTVECEEANSEDDSLREMVELSVQRLYEAMNPVM
;
A
#
# COMPACT_ATOMS: atom_id res chain seq x y z
N MET A 1 23.42 32.35 -2.96
CA MET A 1 22.69 31.67 -1.87
C MET A 1 21.72 30.68 -2.49
N ALA A 2 22.01 29.39 -2.34
CA ALA A 2 21.16 28.31 -2.85
C ALA A 2 19.97 28.11 -1.89
N ALA A 3 18.76 28.22 -2.42
CA ALA A 3 17.55 27.85 -1.69
C ALA A 3 17.55 26.33 -1.48
N LYS A 4 17.72 25.89 -0.22
CA LYS A 4 17.48 24.50 0.16
C LYS A 4 16.01 24.17 -0.11
N ARG A 5 15.74 23.36 -1.14
CA ARG A 5 14.46 22.64 -1.27
C ARG A 5 14.24 21.85 0.02
N LYS A 6 13.07 22.04 0.63
CA LYS A 6 12.59 21.18 1.73
C LYS A 6 12.65 19.72 1.25
N ALA A 7 13.20 18.84 2.08
CA ALA A 7 13.14 17.41 1.84
C ALA A 7 11.67 16.98 1.86
N ASP A 8 11.21 16.35 0.77
CA ASP A 8 9.90 15.70 0.73
C ASP A 8 9.84 14.65 1.84
N VAL A 9 8.82 14.74 2.68
CA VAL A 9 8.50 13.71 3.67
C VAL A 9 8.17 12.44 2.87
N PRO A 10 8.82 11.29 3.13
CA PRO A 10 8.54 10.07 2.38
C PRO A 10 7.10 9.64 2.62
N VAL A 11 6.26 9.79 1.59
CA VAL A 11 4.90 9.24 1.59
C VAL A 11 5.03 7.71 1.65
N PRO A 12 4.37 7.02 2.59
CA PRO A 12 4.37 5.56 2.62
C PRO A 12 3.96 4.99 1.26
N ALA A 13 4.61 3.91 0.80
CA ALA A 13 4.36 3.35 -0.54
C ALA A 13 2.88 2.98 -0.79
N GLU A 14 2.14 2.63 0.27
CA GLU A 14 0.69 2.35 0.22
C GLU A 14 -0.18 3.57 -0.05
N GLU A 15 0.33 4.77 0.22
CA GLU A 15 -0.35 6.05 0.00
C GLU A 15 0.13 6.76 -1.26
N SER A 16 1.16 6.24 -1.93
CA SER A 16 1.61 6.79 -3.21
C SER A 16 0.52 6.66 -4.28
N ASP A 17 0.36 7.72 -5.06
CA ASP A 17 -0.50 7.74 -6.26
C ASP A 17 0.29 7.39 -7.53
N GLN A 18 1.58 7.07 -7.41
CA GLN A 18 2.40 6.61 -8.53
C GLN A 18 2.22 5.11 -8.77
N LEU A 19 1.84 4.79 -10.00
CA LEU A 19 1.87 3.46 -10.59
C LEU A 19 3.08 3.36 -11.50
N LEU A 20 3.88 2.31 -11.34
CA LEU A 20 5.09 2.08 -12.12
C LEU A 20 4.96 0.77 -12.89
N ILE A 21 5.21 0.83 -14.21
CA ILE A 21 5.27 -0.34 -15.09
C ILE A 21 6.67 -0.42 -15.68
N ARG A 22 7.36 -1.54 -15.48
CA ARG A 22 8.73 -1.75 -15.95
C ARG A 22 8.85 -3.11 -16.64
N PRO A 23 9.06 -3.17 -17.96
CA PRO A 23 9.46 -4.40 -18.62
C PRO A 23 10.86 -4.81 -18.16
N LEU A 24 11.01 -6.01 -17.63
CA LEU A 24 12.29 -6.69 -17.43
C LEU A 24 12.67 -7.58 -18.61
N GLY A 25 11.74 -7.79 -19.54
CA GLY A 25 11.94 -8.43 -20.84
C GLY A 25 10.76 -8.11 -21.76
N ALA A 26 10.90 -8.36 -23.05
CA ALA A 26 9.95 -7.97 -24.11
C ALA A 26 9.70 -6.45 -24.26
N GLY A 27 10.54 -5.60 -23.67
CA GLY A 27 10.54 -4.15 -23.91
C GLY A 27 11.36 -3.79 -25.15
N GLN A 28 10.67 -3.50 -26.26
CA GLN A 28 11.25 -3.30 -27.60
C GLN A 28 11.96 -4.55 -28.19
N GLU A 29 11.57 -5.75 -27.74
CA GLU A 29 12.01 -7.03 -28.29
C GLU A 29 10.88 -8.08 -28.22
N VAL A 30 11.08 -9.22 -28.89
CA VAL A 30 10.24 -10.43 -28.77
C VAL A 30 11.06 -11.50 -28.06
N GLY A 31 10.51 -12.08 -26.99
CA GLY A 31 11.22 -13.03 -26.11
C GLY A 31 11.30 -12.57 -24.66
N ARG A 32 11.47 -13.53 -23.74
CA ARG A 32 11.64 -13.33 -22.28
C ARG A 32 10.64 -12.35 -21.64
N SER A 33 9.37 -12.39 -22.05
CA SER A 33 8.31 -11.55 -21.51
C SER A 33 8.27 -11.60 -19.98
N CYS A 34 8.45 -10.44 -19.37
CA CYS A 34 8.41 -10.24 -17.93
C CYS A 34 8.21 -8.76 -17.64
N ILE A 35 7.08 -8.39 -17.05
CA ILE A 35 6.73 -7.00 -16.77
C ILE A 35 6.38 -6.84 -15.30
N ILE A 36 7.01 -5.88 -14.64
CA ILE A 36 6.75 -5.54 -13.25
C ILE A 36 5.75 -4.38 -13.19
N LEU A 37 4.74 -4.56 -12.35
CA LEU A 37 3.74 -3.57 -11.99
C LEU A 37 3.85 -3.28 -10.50
N GLU A 38 4.15 -2.03 -10.15
CA GLU A 38 4.21 -1.56 -8.76
C GLU A 38 3.14 -0.49 -8.53
N PHE A 39 2.25 -0.71 -7.57
CA PHE A 39 1.25 0.28 -7.20
C PHE A 39 0.78 0.09 -5.75
N LYS A 40 0.70 1.19 -4.99
CA LYS A 40 0.24 1.22 -3.59
C LYS A 40 0.87 0.14 -2.70
N GLY A 41 2.19 -0.01 -2.79
CA GLY A 41 2.97 -0.96 -2.00
C GLY A 41 2.83 -2.43 -2.43
N ARG A 42 2.18 -2.72 -3.57
CA ARG A 42 2.05 -4.06 -4.14
C ARG A 42 2.89 -4.21 -5.39
N LYS A 43 3.48 -5.40 -5.56
CA LYS A 43 4.30 -5.75 -6.74
C LYS A 43 3.76 -6.99 -7.43
N ILE A 44 3.46 -6.85 -8.71
CA ILE A 44 2.93 -7.91 -9.56
C ILE A 44 3.92 -8.14 -10.71
N MET A 45 4.22 -9.40 -10.99
CA MET A 45 4.97 -9.81 -12.17
C MET A 45 4.00 -10.42 -13.19
N LEU A 46 4.08 -9.95 -14.43
CA LEU A 46 3.30 -10.42 -15.56
C LEU A 46 4.24 -11.19 -16.49
N ASP A 47 3.99 -12.49 -16.65
CA ASP A 47 4.84 -13.45 -17.36
C ASP A 47 6.28 -13.57 -16.82
N CYS A 48 6.90 -14.70 -17.13
CA CYS A 48 8.28 -15.03 -16.77
C CYS A 48 8.86 -16.01 -17.79
N GLY A 49 9.24 -15.50 -18.95
CA GLY A 49 9.75 -16.28 -20.08
C GLY A 49 11.27 -16.31 -20.23
N ILE A 50 11.74 -17.04 -21.25
CA ILE A 50 13.12 -17.04 -21.73
C ILE A 50 13.22 -16.46 -23.14
N HIS A 51 14.39 -15.96 -23.52
CA HIS A 51 14.65 -15.46 -24.88
C HIS A 51 15.19 -16.61 -25.76
N PRO A 52 14.46 -17.08 -26.79
CA PRO A 52 14.87 -18.25 -27.57
C PRO A 52 16.15 -18.09 -28.41
N GLY A 53 16.55 -16.84 -28.67
CA GLY A 53 17.78 -16.49 -29.41
C GLY A 53 19.01 -16.23 -28.53
N LEU A 54 18.91 -16.37 -27.20
CA LEU A 54 20.01 -16.18 -26.26
C LEU A 54 20.28 -17.49 -25.48
N GLU A 55 21.44 -17.59 -24.86
CA GLU A 55 21.90 -18.81 -24.18
C GLU A 55 22.15 -18.57 -22.68
N GLY A 56 22.04 -19.63 -21.88
CA GLY A 56 22.33 -19.61 -20.45
C GLY A 56 21.52 -18.55 -19.68
N MET A 57 22.19 -17.85 -18.76
CA MET A 57 21.58 -16.82 -17.92
C MET A 57 21.15 -15.57 -18.71
N ASP A 58 21.76 -15.28 -19.87
CA ASP A 58 21.43 -14.12 -20.69
C ASP A 58 20.05 -14.23 -21.34
N ALA A 59 19.53 -15.46 -21.45
CA ALA A 59 18.17 -15.72 -21.90
C ALA A 59 17.09 -15.32 -20.89
N LEU A 60 17.45 -15.08 -19.62
CA LEU A 60 16.51 -14.65 -18.59
C LEU A 60 16.14 -13.16 -18.77
N PRO A 61 14.99 -12.73 -18.21
CA PRO A 61 14.71 -11.32 -18.00
C PRO A 61 15.72 -10.68 -17.03
N TYR A 62 15.75 -9.35 -16.98
CA TYR A 62 16.58 -8.56 -16.03
C TYR A 62 16.03 -8.62 -14.59
N ILE A 63 15.95 -9.83 -14.03
CA ILE A 63 15.40 -10.13 -12.70
C ILE A 63 16.28 -9.57 -11.57
N ASP A 64 17.56 -9.30 -11.84
CA ASP A 64 18.51 -8.66 -10.91
C ASP A 64 18.11 -7.25 -10.47
N LEU A 65 17.19 -6.59 -11.20
CA LEU A 65 16.67 -5.27 -10.86
C LEU A 65 15.56 -5.27 -9.79
N ILE A 66 15.11 -6.44 -9.35
CA ILE A 66 14.06 -6.61 -8.35
C ILE A 66 14.50 -7.62 -7.28
N ASP A 67 13.86 -7.55 -6.11
CA ASP A 67 13.92 -8.64 -5.14
C ASP A 67 12.72 -9.57 -5.35
N PRO A 68 12.94 -10.84 -5.78
CA PRO A 68 11.85 -11.82 -5.92
C PRO A 68 11.04 -12.01 -4.63
N ALA A 69 11.63 -11.76 -3.46
CA ALA A 69 10.96 -11.89 -2.16
C ALA A 69 9.82 -10.88 -1.94
N GLU A 70 9.81 -9.77 -2.71
CA GLU A 70 8.83 -8.69 -2.59
C GLU A 70 7.67 -8.81 -3.59
N ILE A 71 7.72 -9.77 -4.52
CA ILE A 71 6.66 -9.96 -5.52
C ILE A 71 5.48 -10.70 -4.87
N ASP A 72 4.32 -10.04 -4.82
CA ASP A 72 3.10 -10.57 -4.21
C ASP A 72 2.41 -11.61 -5.12
N LEU A 73 2.37 -11.32 -6.42
CA LEU A 73 1.57 -12.02 -7.41
C LEU A 73 2.33 -12.19 -8.73
N LEU A 74 2.28 -13.39 -9.29
CA LEU A 74 2.79 -13.73 -10.63
C LEU A 74 1.66 -14.27 -11.49
N LEU A 75 1.38 -13.64 -12.62
CA LEU A 75 0.33 -14.06 -13.56
C LEU A 75 0.96 -14.50 -14.87
N ILE A 76 0.68 -15.72 -15.29
CA ILE A 76 1.20 -16.27 -16.56
C ILE A 76 0.08 -16.36 -17.59
N SER A 77 0.22 -15.60 -18.67
CA SER A 77 -0.75 -15.44 -19.75
C SER A 77 -1.01 -16.76 -20.49
N HIS A 78 0.06 -17.43 -20.91
CA HIS A 78 -0.02 -18.66 -21.70
C HIS A 78 1.27 -19.50 -21.62
N PHE A 79 1.29 -20.63 -22.33
CA PHE A 79 2.31 -21.67 -22.15
C PHE A 79 3.55 -21.54 -23.05
N HIS A 80 3.67 -20.52 -23.91
CA HIS A 80 4.86 -20.39 -24.75
C HIS A 80 6.12 -20.07 -23.92
N LEU A 81 7.28 -20.49 -24.43
CA LEU A 81 8.56 -20.42 -23.71
C LEU A 81 8.97 -18.98 -23.35
N ASP A 82 8.69 -18.06 -24.24
CA ASP A 82 8.89 -16.63 -24.08
C ASP A 82 7.96 -15.97 -23.07
N HIS A 83 6.98 -16.69 -22.51
CA HIS A 83 6.10 -16.21 -21.45
C HIS A 83 6.18 -17.01 -20.14
N CYS A 84 6.58 -18.28 -20.20
CA CYS A 84 6.65 -19.14 -18.99
C CYS A 84 7.93 -19.97 -18.85
N GLY A 85 8.88 -19.86 -19.79
CA GLY A 85 10.06 -20.72 -19.83
C GLY A 85 11.07 -20.49 -18.72
N ALA A 86 11.09 -19.31 -18.08
CA ALA A 86 11.96 -19.02 -16.94
C ALA A 86 11.28 -19.35 -15.59
N LEU A 87 10.00 -19.74 -15.62
CA LEU A 87 9.21 -19.94 -14.41
C LEU A 87 9.75 -21.01 -13.45
N PRO A 88 10.22 -22.21 -13.89
CA PRO A 88 10.78 -23.19 -12.94
C PRO A 88 12.00 -22.64 -12.20
N TRP A 89 12.88 -21.94 -12.91
CA TRP A 89 14.04 -21.26 -12.32
C TRP A 89 13.58 -20.19 -11.32
N PHE A 90 12.62 -19.36 -11.69
CA PHE A 90 12.13 -18.29 -10.81
C PHE A 90 11.48 -18.85 -9.54
N LEU A 91 10.66 -19.90 -9.64
CA LEU A 91 9.94 -20.48 -8.50
C LEU A 91 10.81 -21.31 -7.56
N GLN A 92 11.85 -21.97 -8.07
CA GLN A 92 12.67 -22.90 -7.27
C GLN A 92 14.03 -22.34 -6.88
N LYS A 93 14.64 -21.51 -7.72
CA LYS A 93 16.03 -21.07 -7.57
C LYS A 93 16.17 -19.60 -7.14
N THR A 94 15.07 -18.96 -6.73
CA THR A 94 15.07 -17.57 -6.21
C THR A 94 14.39 -17.47 -4.85
N SER A 95 14.42 -16.28 -4.24
CA SER A 95 13.77 -15.95 -2.96
C SER A 95 12.25 -15.74 -3.06
N PHE A 96 11.64 -15.98 -4.23
CA PHE A 96 10.22 -15.77 -4.47
C PHE A 96 9.32 -16.60 -3.54
N LYS A 97 8.31 -15.93 -2.99
CA LYS A 97 7.36 -16.49 -2.00
C LYS A 97 5.92 -16.01 -2.22
N GLY A 98 5.67 -15.28 -3.30
CA GLY A 98 4.33 -14.85 -3.71
C GLY A 98 3.51 -16.00 -4.30
N ARG A 99 2.32 -15.68 -4.80
CA ARG A 99 1.40 -16.66 -5.41
C ARG A 99 1.45 -16.57 -6.93
N THR A 100 1.42 -17.72 -7.62
CA THR A 100 1.48 -17.80 -9.08
C THR A 100 0.19 -18.35 -9.64
N PHE A 101 -0.35 -17.75 -10.71
CA PHE A 101 -1.59 -18.19 -11.36
C PHE A 101 -1.42 -18.46 -12.86
N MET A 102 -2.06 -19.53 -13.31
CA MET A 102 -2.25 -19.91 -14.71
C MET A 102 -3.71 -20.32 -14.94
N THR A 103 -4.16 -20.36 -16.20
CA THR A 103 -5.39 -21.11 -16.51
C THR A 103 -5.14 -22.62 -16.39
N HIS A 104 -6.21 -23.40 -16.27
CA HIS A 104 -6.12 -24.86 -16.16
C HIS A 104 -5.38 -25.50 -17.35
N ALA A 105 -5.71 -25.08 -18.58
CA ALA A 105 -5.07 -25.58 -19.78
C ALA A 105 -3.58 -25.17 -19.86
N THR A 106 -3.26 -23.91 -19.53
CA THR A 106 -1.88 -23.42 -19.49
C THR A 106 -1.02 -24.26 -18.54
N LYS A 107 -1.48 -24.50 -17.30
CA LYS A 107 -0.73 -25.32 -16.32
C LYS A 107 -0.50 -26.76 -16.81
N ALA A 108 -1.49 -27.38 -17.44
CA ALA A 108 -1.38 -28.75 -17.93
C ALA A 108 -0.41 -28.88 -19.12
N ILE A 109 -0.41 -27.91 -20.03
CA ILE A 109 0.47 -27.87 -21.19
C ILE A 109 1.89 -27.49 -20.78
N TYR A 110 2.04 -26.52 -19.89
CA TYR A 110 3.31 -26.06 -19.31
C TYR A 110 4.21 -27.21 -18.87
N ARG A 111 3.67 -28.18 -18.11
CA ARG A 111 4.42 -29.35 -17.62
C ARG A 111 5.07 -30.14 -18.75
N TRP A 112 4.39 -30.32 -19.87
CA TRP A 112 4.89 -31.13 -20.98
C TRP A 112 5.76 -30.32 -21.91
N LEU A 113 5.40 -29.07 -22.18
CA LEU A 113 6.17 -28.20 -23.06
C LEU A 113 7.56 -27.94 -22.49
N LEU A 114 7.66 -27.60 -21.20
CA LEU A 114 8.96 -27.37 -20.57
C LEU A 114 9.78 -28.66 -20.42
N SER A 115 9.13 -29.83 -20.32
CA SER A 115 9.84 -31.11 -20.39
C SER A 115 10.46 -31.35 -21.77
N ASP A 116 9.78 -30.96 -22.85
CA ASP A 116 10.38 -31.00 -24.20
C ASP A 116 11.57 -30.06 -24.29
N TYR A 117 11.42 -28.83 -23.78
CA TYR A 117 12.48 -27.83 -23.78
C TYR A 117 13.74 -28.31 -23.06
N VAL A 118 13.61 -28.87 -21.86
CA VAL A 118 14.75 -29.42 -21.10
C VAL A 118 15.43 -30.58 -21.84
N LYS A 119 14.67 -31.38 -22.60
CA LYS A 119 15.23 -32.48 -23.41
C LYS A 119 15.89 -32.05 -24.71
N VAL A 120 15.33 -31.02 -25.36
CA VAL A 120 15.79 -30.50 -26.65
C VAL A 120 17.01 -29.57 -26.46
N SER A 121 17.15 -28.98 -25.27
CA SER A 121 18.33 -28.18 -24.92
C SER A 121 19.59 -29.06 -24.90
N ASN A 122 20.46 -28.88 -25.89
CA ASN A 122 21.76 -29.56 -26.01
C ASN A 122 22.86 -28.86 -25.18
N ILE A 123 22.47 -28.07 -24.19
CA ILE A 123 23.36 -27.31 -23.32
C ILE A 123 23.98 -28.26 -22.29
N SER A 124 25.24 -27.99 -21.90
CA SER A 124 25.93 -28.76 -20.86
C SER A 124 25.12 -28.74 -19.55
N ALA A 125 25.21 -29.79 -18.73
CA ALA A 125 24.45 -29.85 -17.48
C ALA A 125 24.73 -28.66 -16.52
N ASP A 126 25.92 -28.05 -16.63
CA ASP A 126 26.33 -26.92 -15.80
C ASP A 126 25.71 -25.58 -16.25
N ASP A 127 25.33 -25.45 -17.53
CA ASP A 127 24.76 -24.24 -18.12
C ASP A 127 23.21 -24.29 -18.21
N MET A 128 22.58 -25.38 -17.77
CA MET A 128 21.13 -25.50 -17.71
C MET A 128 20.52 -24.66 -16.58
N LEU A 129 19.53 -23.83 -16.93
CA LEU A 129 18.80 -22.99 -15.96
C LEU A 129 18.13 -23.84 -14.85
N TYR A 130 17.50 -24.95 -15.24
CA TYR A 130 16.76 -25.85 -14.35
C TYR A 130 16.64 -27.26 -14.93
N THR A 131 16.27 -28.20 -14.07
CA THR A 131 16.09 -29.62 -14.39
C THR A 131 14.61 -30.01 -14.51
N GLU A 132 14.32 -31.20 -15.01
CA GLU A 132 12.97 -31.77 -15.01
C GLU A 132 12.40 -31.89 -13.58
N THR A 133 13.25 -32.15 -12.57
CA THR A 133 12.83 -32.21 -11.16
C THR A 133 12.37 -30.84 -10.67
N ASP A 134 13.13 -29.78 -10.96
CA ASP A 134 12.74 -28.40 -10.60
C ASP A 134 11.37 -28.03 -11.23
N LEU A 135 11.14 -28.48 -12.48
CA LEU A 135 9.87 -28.30 -13.17
C LEU A 135 8.72 -29.04 -12.45
N GLU A 136 8.91 -30.30 -12.05
CA GLU A 136 7.90 -31.04 -11.30
C GLU A 136 7.55 -30.37 -9.96
N GLU A 137 8.56 -29.96 -9.20
CA GLU A 137 8.36 -29.27 -7.91
C GLU A 137 7.69 -27.91 -8.09
N SER A 138 7.89 -27.23 -9.22
CA SER A 138 7.25 -25.94 -9.52
C SER A 138 5.73 -26.06 -9.68
N MET A 139 5.23 -27.23 -10.11
CA MET A 139 3.80 -27.45 -10.37
C MET A 139 2.93 -27.25 -9.13
N ASP A 140 3.44 -27.58 -7.95
CA ASP A 140 2.70 -27.44 -6.68
C ASP A 140 2.59 -25.98 -6.22
N LYS A 141 3.49 -25.10 -6.69
CA LYS A 141 3.49 -23.66 -6.40
C LYS A 141 2.56 -22.85 -7.33
N ILE A 142 2.06 -23.47 -8.41
CA ILE A 142 1.21 -22.81 -9.41
C ILE A 142 -0.26 -23.08 -9.11
N GLU A 143 -1.02 -22.03 -8.85
CA GLU A 143 -2.48 -22.10 -8.70
C GLU A 143 -3.19 -21.93 -10.06
N THR A 144 -4.41 -22.45 -10.16
CA THR A 144 -5.23 -22.34 -11.37
C THR A 144 -6.39 -21.37 -11.18
N ILE A 145 -6.69 -20.59 -12.21
CA ILE A 145 -7.87 -19.70 -12.29
C ILE A 145 -8.74 -20.07 -13.50
N ASN A 146 -10.06 -20.00 -13.33
CA ASN A 146 -11.00 -20.12 -14.44
C ASN A 146 -11.18 -18.78 -15.17
N PHE A 147 -11.51 -18.84 -16.45
CA PHE A 147 -11.95 -17.65 -17.19
C PHE A 147 -13.14 -16.98 -16.48
N HIS A 148 -13.11 -15.64 -16.43
CA HIS A 148 -14.12 -14.78 -15.82
C HIS A 148 -14.32 -14.95 -14.29
N GLU A 149 -13.52 -15.77 -13.62
CA GLU A 149 -13.51 -15.88 -12.16
C GLU A 149 -12.69 -14.74 -11.55
N VAL A 150 -13.24 -14.04 -10.55
CA VAL A 150 -12.50 -13.02 -9.80
C VAL A 150 -11.80 -13.67 -8.61
N LYS A 151 -10.47 -13.53 -8.55
CA LYS A 151 -9.62 -13.87 -7.40
C LYS A 151 -9.10 -12.60 -6.73
N GLU A 152 -8.77 -12.70 -5.45
CA GLU A 152 -8.14 -11.63 -4.69
C GLU A 152 -6.91 -12.16 -3.92
N VAL A 153 -5.76 -11.50 -4.09
CA VAL A 153 -4.49 -11.80 -3.41
C VAL A 153 -3.90 -10.47 -2.92
N ALA A 154 -3.58 -10.34 -1.63
CA ALA A 154 -2.97 -9.13 -1.07
C ALA A 154 -3.72 -7.80 -1.40
N GLY A 155 -5.05 -7.86 -1.56
CA GLY A 155 -5.89 -6.72 -1.95
C GLY A 155 -5.90 -6.40 -3.45
N ILE A 156 -5.22 -7.20 -4.27
CA ILE A 156 -5.23 -7.13 -5.74
C ILE A 156 -6.35 -8.04 -6.23
N LYS A 157 -7.33 -7.48 -6.94
CA LYS A 157 -8.34 -8.28 -7.64
C LYS A 157 -7.89 -8.55 -9.05
N PHE A 158 -8.09 -9.76 -9.53
CA PHE A 158 -7.79 -10.11 -10.91
C PHE A 158 -8.72 -11.19 -11.44
N TRP A 159 -8.94 -11.15 -12.74
CA TRP A 159 -9.67 -12.16 -13.50
C TRP A 159 -9.09 -12.21 -14.91
N CYS A 160 -9.42 -13.24 -15.67
CA CYS A 160 -8.91 -13.37 -17.02
C CYS A 160 -10.00 -13.62 -18.07
N TYR A 161 -9.74 -13.11 -19.27
CA TYR A 161 -10.55 -13.29 -20.47
C TYR A 161 -9.82 -14.22 -21.45
N HIS A 162 -10.55 -14.79 -22.40
CA HIS A 162 -9.93 -15.58 -23.45
C HIS A 162 -9.06 -14.70 -24.36
N ALA A 163 -7.82 -15.11 -24.64
CA ALA A 163 -6.90 -14.41 -25.54
C ALA A 163 -6.89 -14.97 -26.97
N GLY A 164 -7.55 -16.11 -27.23
CA GLY A 164 -7.33 -16.83 -28.48
C GLY A 164 -5.89 -17.35 -28.54
N HIS A 165 -5.16 -17.11 -29.62
CA HIS A 165 -3.73 -17.38 -29.80
C HIS A 165 -3.29 -18.84 -29.58
N VAL A 166 -3.36 -19.37 -28.36
CA VAL A 166 -3.14 -20.79 -28.02
C VAL A 166 -4.13 -21.29 -26.95
N LEU A 167 -4.28 -22.62 -26.84
CA LEU A 167 -5.22 -23.22 -25.90
C LEU A 167 -4.94 -22.81 -24.44
N GLY A 168 -5.88 -22.09 -23.82
CA GLY A 168 -5.74 -21.63 -22.44
C GLY A 168 -5.10 -20.25 -22.28
N ALA A 169 -4.69 -19.58 -23.37
CA ALA A 169 -4.15 -18.23 -23.30
C ALA A 169 -5.17 -17.24 -22.73
N ALA A 170 -4.67 -16.32 -21.90
CA ALA A 170 -5.51 -15.48 -21.07
C ALA A 170 -5.03 -14.02 -21.04
N MET A 171 -5.97 -13.10 -21.19
CA MET A 171 -5.75 -11.68 -20.94
C MET A 171 -6.15 -11.37 -19.50
N PHE A 172 -5.21 -10.93 -18.67
CA PHE A 172 -5.45 -10.64 -17.26
C PHE A 172 -5.90 -9.20 -17.05
N MET A 173 -7.08 -9.03 -16.46
CA MET A 173 -7.54 -7.77 -15.91
C MET A 173 -7.19 -7.71 -14.43
N ILE A 174 -6.53 -6.64 -14.02
CA ILE A 174 -6.05 -6.41 -12.66
C ILE A 174 -6.70 -5.12 -12.15
N GLU A 175 -7.23 -5.15 -10.94
CA GLU A 175 -7.80 -4.00 -10.26
C GLU A 175 -7.12 -3.80 -8.90
N ILE A 176 -6.51 -2.63 -8.71
CA ILE A 176 -5.89 -2.20 -7.45
C ILE A 176 -6.41 -0.81 -7.12
N ALA A 177 -7.08 -0.66 -5.98
CA ALA A 177 -7.62 0.62 -5.51
C ALA A 177 -8.45 1.39 -6.56
N GLY A 178 -9.23 0.66 -7.39
CA GLY A 178 -10.09 1.22 -8.44
C GLY A 178 -9.41 1.45 -9.80
N VAL A 179 -8.08 1.42 -9.86
CA VAL A 179 -7.31 1.49 -11.11
C VAL A 179 -7.31 0.12 -11.77
N LYS A 180 -7.69 0.06 -13.04
CA LYS A 180 -7.83 -1.18 -13.82
C LYS A 180 -6.78 -1.24 -14.91
N LEU A 181 -6.02 -2.32 -14.94
CA LEU A 181 -5.00 -2.61 -15.94
C LEU A 181 -5.35 -3.91 -16.67
N LEU A 182 -5.33 -3.88 -17.99
CA LEU A 182 -5.46 -5.08 -18.82
C LEU A 182 -4.11 -5.44 -19.42
N TYR A 183 -3.64 -6.65 -19.18
CA TYR A 183 -2.49 -7.24 -19.85
C TYR A 183 -2.96 -8.32 -20.82
N THR A 184 -2.65 -8.17 -22.11
CA THR A 184 -3.13 -9.11 -23.14
C THR A 184 -2.35 -10.42 -23.16
N GLY A 185 -1.07 -10.42 -22.77
CA GLY A 185 -0.14 -11.42 -23.28
C GLY A 185 -0.13 -11.39 -24.80
N ASP A 186 -0.01 -12.56 -25.43
CA ASP A 186 -0.25 -12.72 -26.86
C ASP A 186 -1.72 -13.09 -27.11
N PHE A 187 -2.33 -12.45 -28.12
CA PHE A 187 -3.74 -12.59 -28.41
C PHE A 187 -4.06 -12.58 -29.92
N SER A 188 -5.16 -13.24 -30.30
CA SER A 188 -5.65 -13.26 -31.67
C SER A 188 -7.12 -12.88 -31.73
N ARG A 189 -7.50 -11.93 -32.59
CA ARG A 189 -8.91 -11.51 -32.74
C ARG A 189 -9.66 -12.20 -33.88
N GLN A 190 -9.01 -13.14 -34.55
CA GLN A 190 -9.63 -14.04 -35.54
C GLN A 190 -9.86 -15.43 -34.94
N GLU A 191 -11.05 -15.98 -35.14
CA GLU A 191 -11.35 -17.38 -34.81
C GLU A 191 -10.60 -18.30 -35.77
N ASP A 192 -9.92 -19.32 -35.23
CA ASP A 192 -9.24 -20.36 -36.03
C ASP A 192 -10.10 -21.65 -36.06
N ARG A 193 -9.57 -22.79 -36.54
CA ARG A 193 -10.35 -24.03 -36.61
C ARG A 193 -10.74 -24.55 -35.22
N HIS A 194 -9.96 -24.29 -34.17
CA HIS A 194 -10.20 -24.85 -32.83
C HIS A 194 -10.30 -23.85 -31.67
N LEU A 195 -9.75 -22.65 -31.78
CA LEU A 195 -9.75 -21.60 -30.78
C LEU A 195 -10.72 -20.49 -31.13
N MET A 196 -11.20 -19.86 -30.08
CA MET A 196 -12.00 -18.65 -30.15
C MET A 196 -11.12 -17.42 -30.36
N ALA A 197 -11.72 -16.35 -30.89
CA ALA A 197 -11.08 -15.04 -30.87
C ALA A 197 -10.99 -14.49 -29.44
N ALA A 198 -9.97 -13.67 -29.18
CA ALA A 198 -9.79 -12.95 -27.92
C ALA A 198 -11.03 -12.12 -27.58
N GLU A 199 -11.46 -12.06 -26.33
CA GLU A 199 -12.65 -11.27 -25.97
C GLU A 199 -12.36 -9.78 -25.94
N ILE A 200 -13.37 -8.93 -26.17
CA ILE A 200 -13.28 -7.50 -25.83
C ILE A 200 -13.96 -7.33 -24.48
N PRO A 201 -13.20 -6.99 -23.40
CA PRO A 201 -13.78 -6.77 -22.09
C PRO A 201 -14.90 -5.72 -22.10
N SER A 202 -16.00 -6.01 -21.41
CA SER A 202 -17.06 -5.01 -21.16
C SER A 202 -16.62 -3.93 -20.19
N VAL A 203 -15.66 -4.25 -19.32
CA VAL A 203 -15.04 -3.33 -18.37
C VAL A 203 -13.87 -2.63 -19.06
N LYS A 204 -13.92 -1.29 -19.14
CA LYS A 204 -12.85 -0.49 -19.73
C LYS A 204 -11.65 -0.36 -18.78
N PRO A 205 -10.43 -0.69 -19.21
CA PRO A 205 -9.23 -0.49 -18.42
C PRO A 205 -8.75 0.96 -18.47
N ASP A 206 -8.08 1.40 -17.42
CA ASP A 206 -7.37 2.67 -17.33
C ASP A 206 -5.98 2.57 -18.02
N ILE A 207 -5.40 1.38 -18.02
CA ILE A 207 -4.11 1.06 -18.66
C ILE A 207 -4.25 -0.23 -19.47
N LEU A 208 -3.76 -0.21 -20.71
CA LEU A 208 -3.64 -1.40 -21.55
C LEU A 208 -2.16 -1.70 -21.81
N ILE A 209 -1.70 -2.87 -21.39
CA ILE A 209 -0.41 -3.44 -21.83
C ILE A 209 -0.72 -4.46 -22.92
N THR A 210 -0.25 -4.20 -24.14
CA THR A 210 -0.57 -5.03 -25.33
C THR A 210 0.69 -5.43 -26.09
N GLU A 211 0.65 -6.63 -26.67
CA GLU A 211 1.68 -7.08 -27.61
C GLU A 211 1.74 -6.20 -28.88
N SER A 212 2.84 -6.29 -29.62
CA SER A 212 3.08 -5.52 -30.84
C SER A 212 3.76 -6.33 -31.95
N THR A 213 3.68 -7.66 -31.90
CA THR A 213 4.45 -8.58 -32.76
C THR A 213 4.18 -8.37 -34.26
N TYR A 214 2.93 -8.18 -34.67
CA TYR A 214 2.56 -7.90 -36.08
C TYR A 214 1.84 -6.56 -36.26
N GLY A 215 2.08 -5.61 -35.34
CA GLY A 215 1.34 -4.35 -35.28
C GLY A 215 1.46 -3.43 -36.50
N THR A 216 2.33 -3.74 -37.47
CA THR A 216 2.48 -2.96 -38.72
C THR A 216 2.15 -3.74 -39.98
N HIS A 217 1.85 -5.04 -39.82
CA HIS A 217 1.48 -5.93 -40.91
C HIS A 217 -0.05 -5.99 -41.03
N ILE A 218 -0.51 -6.56 -42.14
CA ILE A 218 -1.92 -6.89 -42.38
C ILE A 218 -1.95 -8.37 -42.76
N HIS A 219 -2.78 -9.16 -42.08
CA HIS A 219 -2.90 -10.57 -42.40
C HIS A 219 -3.64 -10.79 -43.72
N GLU A 220 -3.15 -11.74 -44.51
CA GLU A 220 -3.95 -12.35 -45.58
C GLU A 220 -5.17 -13.05 -44.99
N LYS A 221 -6.22 -13.24 -45.81
CA LYS A 221 -7.40 -13.96 -45.34
C LYS A 221 -7.02 -15.38 -44.95
N ARG A 222 -7.64 -15.89 -43.89
CA ARG A 222 -7.40 -17.26 -43.42
C ARG A 222 -7.53 -18.31 -44.53
N GLU A 223 -8.56 -18.19 -45.35
CA GLU A 223 -8.82 -19.11 -46.47
C GLU A 223 -7.69 -19.08 -47.52
N GLU A 224 -7.18 -17.89 -47.85
CA GLU A 224 -6.07 -17.71 -48.79
C GLU A 224 -4.77 -18.28 -48.21
N ARG A 225 -4.52 -18.05 -46.93
CA ARG A 225 -3.36 -18.61 -46.20
C ARG A 225 -3.39 -20.13 -46.12
N GLU A 226 -4.54 -20.70 -45.75
CA GLU A 226 -4.73 -22.15 -45.69
C GLU A 226 -4.53 -22.79 -47.07
N ALA A 227 -5.10 -22.18 -48.12
CA ALA A 227 -4.89 -22.63 -49.49
C ALA A 227 -3.42 -22.55 -49.91
N ARG A 228 -2.73 -21.43 -49.63
CA ARG A 228 -1.30 -21.26 -49.92
C ARG A 228 -0.46 -22.32 -49.23
N PHE A 229 -0.71 -22.55 -47.94
CA PHE A 229 -0.05 -23.59 -47.15
C PHE A 229 -0.23 -24.99 -47.76
N CYS A 230 -1.47 -25.39 -48.01
CA CYS A 230 -1.77 -26.70 -48.57
C CYS A 230 -1.16 -26.88 -49.97
N ASN A 231 -1.20 -25.86 -50.82
CA ASN A 231 -0.61 -25.91 -52.16
C ASN A 231 0.91 -26.05 -52.09
N THR A 232 1.60 -25.31 -51.21
CA THR A 232 3.06 -25.47 -51.02
C THR A 232 3.43 -26.88 -50.57
N VAL A 233 2.67 -27.45 -49.61
CA VAL A 233 2.88 -28.83 -49.17
C VAL A 233 2.67 -29.82 -50.33
N HIS A 234 1.58 -29.66 -51.08
CA HIS A 234 1.25 -30.50 -52.23
C HIS A 234 2.33 -30.43 -53.33
N ASP A 235 2.82 -29.24 -53.65
CA ASP A 235 3.87 -29.04 -54.65
C ASP A 235 5.19 -29.73 -54.28
N ILE A 236 5.56 -29.72 -52.99
CA ILE A 236 6.77 -30.40 -52.48
C ILE A 236 6.65 -31.91 -52.63
N VAL A 237 5.50 -32.49 -52.26
CA VAL A 237 5.32 -33.95 -52.36
C VAL A 237 5.12 -34.41 -53.80
N ASN A 238 4.52 -33.59 -54.66
CA ASN A 238 4.37 -33.88 -56.10
C ASN A 238 5.70 -33.95 -56.84
N ARG A 239 6.70 -33.18 -56.42
CA ARG A 239 8.08 -33.30 -56.95
C ARG A 239 8.93 -34.36 -56.25
N GLU A 240 8.28 -35.30 -55.56
CA GLU A 240 8.88 -36.41 -54.80
C GLU A 240 9.85 -35.95 -53.69
N GLY A 241 9.60 -34.76 -53.14
CA GLY A 241 10.37 -34.17 -52.05
C GLY A 241 9.81 -34.49 -50.66
N ARG A 242 10.61 -34.18 -49.64
CA ARG A 242 10.17 -34.17 -48.24
C ARG A 242 9.83 -32.75 -47.82
N CYS A 243 8.69 -32.60 -47.16
CA CYS A 243 8.22 -31.33 -46.61
C CYS A 243 8.49 -31.29 -45.11
N LEU A 244 9.40 -30.42 -44.68
CA LEU A 244 9.65 -30.16 -43.26
C LEU A 244 8.81 -28.98 -42.79
N ILE A 245 8.08 -29.16 -41.70
CA ILE A 245 7.31 -28.10 -41.04
C ILE A 245 7.80 -27.99 -39.59
N PRO A 246 8.81 -27.15 -39.32
CA PRO A 246 9.32 -26.99 -37.96
C PRO A 246 8.29 -26.24 -37.11
N VAL A 247 7.83 -26.88 -36.03
CA VAL A 247 6.84 -26.31 -35.11
C VAL A 247 6.99 -26.92 -33.73
N PHE A 248 6.67 -26.18 -32.67
CA PHE A 248 6.60 -26.77 -31.33
C PHE A 248 5.48 -27.81 -31.24
N ALA A 249 5.67 -28.80 -30.37
CA ALA A 249 4.71 -29.90 -30.18
C ALA A 249 3.31 -29.43 -29.71
N LEU A 250 3.21 -28.25 -29.11
CA LEU A 250 1.99 -27.69 -28.54
C LEU A 250 1.84 -26.25 -29.03
N GLY A 251 0.61 -25.85 -29.39
CA GLY A 251 0.29 -24.52 -29.89
C GLY A 251 -0.21 -24.57 -31.32
N ARG A 252 0.50 -23.92 -32.24
CA ARG A 252 0.08 -23.81 -33.66
C ARG A 252 0.16 -25.12 -34.44
N ALA A 253 0.93 -26.11 -33.96
CA ALA A 253 0.96 -27.44 -34.57
C ALA A 253 -0.44 -28.05 -34.67
N GLN A 254 -1.29 -27.89 -33.65
CA GLN A 254 -2.63 -28.47 -33.66
C GLN A 254 -3.52 -27.87 -34.77
N GLU A 255 -3.36 -26.59 -35.08
CA GLU A 255 -4.07 -25.96 -36.20
C GLU A 255 -3.59 -26.52 -37.55
N LEU A 256 -2.27 -26.62 -37.74
CA LEU A 256 -1.69 -27.18 -38.97
C LEU A 256 -2.06 -28.65 -39.17
N LEU A 257 -2.11 -29.45 -38.11
CA LEU A 257 -2.56 -30.85 -38.16
C LEU A 257 -4.02 -30.96 -38.61
N LEU A 258 -4.91 -30.07 -38.12
CA LEU A 258 -6.31 -30.03 -38.55
C LEU A 258 -6.45 -29.65 -40.03
N ILE A 259 -5.65 -28.68 -40.50
CA ILE A 259 -5.64 -28.26 -41.91
C ILE A 259 -5.17 -29.42 -42.80
N LEU A 260 -4.07 -30.07 -42.44
CA LEU A 260 -3.48 -31.16 -43.20
C LEU A 260 -4.39 -32.41 -43.24
N ASP A 261 -4.98 -32.81 -42.11
CA ASP A 261 -5.87 -33.99 -42.08
C ASP A 261 -7.13 -33.74 -42.92
N GLU A 262 -7.71 -32.54 -42.89
CA GLU A 262 -8.83 -32.17 -43.76
C GLU A 262 -8.42 -32.13 -45.24
N TYR A 263 -7.24 -31.57 -45.54
CA TYR A 263 -6.74 -31.53 -46.91
C TYR A 263 -6.50 -32.94 -47.47
N TRP A 264 -5.89 -33.84 -46.70
CA TRP A 264 -5.68 -35.23 -47.10
C TRP A 264 -7.00 -35.97 -47.29
N GLN A 265 -7.99 -35.78 -46.41
CA GLN A 265 -9.32 -36.38 -46.57
C GLN A 265 -9.97 -36.00 -47.90
N ASN A 266 -9.71 -34.79 -48.40
CA ASN A 266 -10.28 -34.26 -49.65
C ASN A 266 -9.48 -34.63 -50.92
N HIS A 267 -8.27 -35.18 -50.78
CA HIS A 267 -7.36 -35.50 -51.90
C HIS A 267 -6.92 -36.97 -51.85
N PRO A 268 -7.71 -37.90 -52.42
CA PRO A 268 -7.41 -39.34 -52.45
C PRO A 268 -6.03 -39.70 -53.04
N GLU A 269 -5.53 -38.90 -53.96
CA GLU A 269 -4.21 -39.07 -54.59
C GLU A 269 -3.03 -38.91 -53.62
N LEU A 270 -3.23 -38.27 -52.47
CA LEU A 270 -2.20 -38.08 -51.44
C LEU A 270 -2.21 -39.17 -50.36
N HIS A 271 -3.16 -40.12 -50.40
CA HIS A 271 -3.34 -41.11 -49.34
C HIS A 271 -2.15 -42.06 -49.14
N ASP A 272 -1.34 -42.27 -50.17
CA ASP A 272 -0.12 -43.07 -50.10
C ASP A 272 1.06 -42.30 -49.48
N ILE A 273 0.94 -40.98 -49.33
CA ILE A 273 1.99 -40.10 -48.80
C ILE A 273 1.75 -39.86 -47.32
N PRO A 274 2.66 -40.30 -46.44
CA PRO A 274 2.46 -40.20 -45.00
C PRO A 274 2.72 -38.79 -44.46
N ILE A 275 1.90 -38.40 -43.48
CA ILE A 275 2.15 -37.23 -42.63
C ILE A 275 2.59 -37.73 -41.25
N TYR A 276 3.76 -37.30 -40.81
CA TYR A 276 4.30 -37.61 -39.51
C TYR A 276 4.27 -36.41 -38.59
N TYR A 277 3.68 -36.59 -37.42
CA TYR A 277 3.82 -35.68 -36.31
C TYR A 277 4.92 -36.21 -35.38
N ALA A 278 6.11 -35.62 -35.54
CA ALA A 278 7.35 -36.07 -34.93
C ALA A 278 7.62 -35.35 -33.60
N SER A 279 7.10 -35.93 -32.52
CA SER A 279 7.38 -35.47 -31.16
C SER A 279 7.27 -36.63 -30.18
N SER A 280 8.26 -36.76 -29.29
CA SER A 280 8.24 -37.75 -28.20
C SER A 280 7.05 -37.55 -27.25
N LEU A 281 6.48 -36.34 -27.23
CA LEU A 281 5.36 -35.94 -26.39
C LEU A 281 4.02 -35.91 -27.14
N ALA A 282 4.00 -36.15 -28.45
CA ALA A 282 2.82 -36.06 -29.30
C ALA A 282 1.55 -36.68 -28.67
N LYS A 283 1.66 -37.93 -28.21
CA LYS A 283 0.54 -38.67 -27.60
C LYS A 283 0.02 -38.01 -26.31
N LYS A 284 0.92 -37.49 -25.47
CA LYS A 284 0.54 -36.81 -24.22
C LYS A 284 -0.08 -35.45 -24.50
N CYS A 285 0.51 -34.70 -25.44
CA CYS A 285 0.02 -33.41 -25.90
C CYS A 285 -1.42 -33.50 -26.41
N MET A 286 -1.73 -34.51 -27.23
CA MET A 286 -3.07 -34.71 -27.77
C MET A 286 -4.10 -35.02 -26.68
N ALA A 287 -3.72 -35.83 -25.68
CA ALA A 287 -4.60 -36.13 -24.55
C ALA A 287 -4.97 -34.87 -23.73
N VAL A 288 -4.01 -33.95 -23.54
CA VAL A 288 -4.26 -32.67 -22.88
C VAL A 288 -5.23 -31.81 -23.70
N TYR A 289 -5.00 -31.68 -25.02
CA TYR A 289 -5.92 -30.94 -25.91
C TYR A 289 -7.34 -31.51 -25.88
N GLN A 290 -7.48 -32.84 -25.90
CA GLN A 290 -8.79 -33.50 -25.81
C GLN A 290 -9.47 -33.32 -24.44
N THR A 291 -8.71 -33.11 -23.37
CA THR A 291 -9.26 -32.87 -22.02
C THR A 291 -9.86 -31.47 -21.90
N TYR A 292 -9.24 -30.47 -22.53
CA TYR A 292 -9.62 -29.05 -22.43
C TYR A 292 -10.45 -28.55 -23.63
N VAL A 293 -11.27 -29.43 -24.24
CA VAL A 293 -12.20 -29.05 -25.31
C VAL A 293 -13.20 -27.98 -24.87
N ASN A 294 -13.49 -27.87 -23.58
CA ASN A 294 -14.32 -26.80 -23.03
C ASN A 294 -13.76 -25.39 -23.29
N ALA A 295 -12.43 -25.24 -23.40
CA ALA A 295 -11.74 -24.00 -23.70
C ALA A 295 -11.57 -23.71 -25.20
N MET A 296 -12.13 -24.56 -26.07
CA MET A 296 -12.12 -24.41 -27.53
C MET A 296 -13.37 -23.68 -28.04
N ASN A 297 -13.37 -23.35 -29.33
CA ASN A 297 -14.49 -22.68 -29.99
C ASN A 297 -15.75 -23.57 -30.05
N ASP A 298 -16.89 -22.95 -30.36
CA ASP A 298 -18.19 -23.64 -30.45
C ASP A 298 -18.23 -24.71 -31.54
N LYS A 299 -17.44 -24.57 -32.60
CA LYS A 299 -17.40 -25.53 -33.71
C LYS A 299 -16.86 -26.87 -33.24
N ILE A 300 -15.71 -26.88 -32.57
CA ILE A 300 -15.12 -28.09 -32.00
C ILE A 300 -15.97 -28.66 -30.88
N ARG A 301 -16.48 -27.83 -29.96
CA ARG A 301 -17.35 -28.28 -28.86
C ARG A 301 -18.60 -29.02 -29.35
N LYS A 302 -19.14 -28.65 -30.51
CA LYS A 302 -20.26 -29.35 -31.15
C LYS A 302 -19.81 -30.60 -31.91
N ALA A 303 -18.70 -30.52 -32.62
CA ALA A 303 -18.18 -31.62 -33.45
C ALA A 303 -17.71 -32.82 -32.62
N ILE A 304 -17.16 -32.58 -31.43
CA ILE A 304 -16.56 -33.63 -30.56
C ILE A 304 -17.52 -34.79 -30.23
N ASN A 305 -18.84 -34.52 -30.17
CA ASN A 305 -19.86 -35.54 -29.88
C ASN A 305 -20.14 -36.47 -31.07
N ILE A 306 -19.77 -36.06 -32.29
CA ILE A 306 -20.00 -36.81 -33.53
C ILE A 306 -18.68 -37.44 -33.99
N ASN A 307 -17.63 -36.64 -34.12
CA ASN A 307 -16.31 -37.06 -34.53
C ASN A 307 -15.27 -36.14 -33.88
N ASN A 308 -14.28 -36.73 -33.18
CA ASN A 308 -13.23 -35.96 -32.54
C ASN A 308 -12.17 -35.54 -33.57
N PRO A 309 -12.04 -34.24 -33.90
CA PRO A 309 -11.14 -33.78 -34.94
C PRO A 309 -9.65 -33.88 -34.56
N PHE A 310 -9.33 -34.12 -33.29
CA PHE A 310 -7.96 -34.39 -32.82
C PHE A 310 -7.60 -35.88 -32.86
N VAL A 311 -8.50 -36.73 -33.36
CA VAL A 311 -8.20 -38.12 -33.73
C VAL A 311 -7.99 -38.16 -35.23
N PHE A 312 -6.77 -37.83 -35.65
CA PHE A 312 -6.40 -37.73 -37.06
C PHE A 312 -6.42 -39.08 -37.75
N LYS A 313 -6.82 -39.09 -39.03
CA LYS A 313 -6.94 -40.32 -39.84
C LYS A 313 -5.72 -40.54 -40.72
N HIS A 314 -5.12 -39.46 -41.20
CA HIS A 314 -4.01 -39.48 -42.17
C HIS A 314 -2.66 -39.10 -41.53
N ILE A 315 -2.65 -38.83 -40.22
CA ILE A 315 -1.45 -38.39 -39.50
C ILE A 315 -1.01 -39.45 -38.50
N SER A 316 0.26 -39.83 -38.59
CA SER A 316 0.89 -40.81 -37.70
C SER A 316 1.89 -40.14 -36.76
N ASN A 317 1.97 -40.61 -35.52
CA ASN A 317 2.99 -40.13 -34.58
C ASN A 317 4.34 -40.77 -34.87
N LEU A 318 5.40 -39.96 -34.87
CA LEU A 318 6.78 -40.41 -34.98
C LEU A 318 7.54 -40.09 -33.69
N LYS A 319 8.20 -41.09 -33.10
CA LYS A 319 8.88 -40.94 -31.80
C LYS A 319 10.32 -40.47 -31.91
N SER A 320 11.07 -41.04 -32.86
CA SER A 320 12.48 -40.74 -33.13
C SER A 320 12.80 -41.07 -34.59
N MET A 321 13.96 -40.58 -35.06
CA MET A 321 14.46 -40.88 -36.40
C MET A 321 14.67 -42.39 -36.63
N ASP A 322 14.97 -43.17 -35.58
CA ASP A 322 15.18 -44.63 -35.70
C ASP A 322 13.91 -45.40 -36.14
N HIS A 323 12.74 -44.78 -35.97
CA HIS A 323 11.45 -45.34 -36.38
C HIS A 323 10.94 -44.74 -37.69
N PHE A 324 11.77 -43.95 -38.38
CA PHE A 324 11.44 -43.28 -39.62
C PHE A 324 12.24 -43.89 -40.77
N ASP A 325 11.56 -44.62 -41.63
CA ASP A 325 12.12 -45.04 -42.91
C ASP A 325 11.91 -43.89 -43.93
N ASP A 326 12.96 -43.12 -44.20
CA ASP A 326 12.93 -41.99 -45.14
C ASP A 326 12.86 -42.45 -46.62
N ILE A 327 11.74 -43.06 -47.00
CA ILE A 327 11.48 -43.60 -48.32
C ILE A 327 10.35 -42.82 -49.00
N GLY A 328 10.65 -42.21 -50.14
CA GLY A 328 9.69 -41.47 -50.94
C GLY A 328 9.33 -40.08 -50.38
N PRO A 329 8.29 -39.43 -50.93
CA PRO A 329 7.79 -38.16 -50.40
C PRO A 329 7.13 -38.37 -49.03
N SER A 330 7.31 -37.40 -48.14
CA SER A 330 6.66 -37.39 -46.83
C SER A 330 6.53 -35.96 -46.30
N VAL A 331 5.59 -35.76 -45.38
CA VAL A 331 5.43 -34.50 -44.65
C VAL A 331 5.76 -34.76 -43.19
N VAL A 332 6.73 -34.02 -42.62
CA VAL A 332 7.15 -34.19 -41.22
C VAL A 332 7.03 -32.88 -40.48
N MET A 333 6.19 -32.88 -39.44
CA MET A 333 6.07 -31.81 -38.47
C MET A 333 6.93 -32.13 -37.25
N ALA A 334 7.98 -31.35 -36.98
CA ALA A 334 8.97 -31.67 -35.94
C ALA A 334 9.30 -30.46 -35.06
N SER A 335 9.57 -30.70 -33.77
CA SER A 335 10.05 -29.68 -32.83
C SER A 335 11.58 -29.58 -32.80
N PRO A 336 12.14 -28.41 -32.44
CA PRO A 336 11.50 -27.12 -32.16
C PRO A 336 11.20 -26.28 -33.42
N GLY A 337 10.32 -25.29 -33.31
CA GLY A 337 9.90 -24.44 -34.44
C GLY A 337 10.99 -23.54 -35.03
N MET A 338 11.95 -23.11 -34.21
CA MET A 338 13.05 -22.22 -34.65
C MET A 338 14.35 -22.95 -35.02
N MET A 339 14.34 -24.29 -34.93
CA MET A 339 15.41 -25.19 -35.44
C MET A 339 16.80 -24.97 -34.84
N GLN A 340 16.88 -24.55 -33.57
CA GLN A 340 18.16 -24.37 -32.89
C GLN A 340 18.88 -25.71 -32.63
N SER A 341 18.13 -26.74 -32.25
CA SER A 341 18.60 -28.10 -31.96
C SER A 341 17.46 -29.10 -32.22
N GLY A 342 17.65 -30.38 -31.86
CA GLY A 342 16.60 -31.40 -31.87
C GLY A 342 16.20 -31.89 -33.27
N LEU A 343 15.06 -32.59 -33.34
CA LEU A 343 14.69 -33.37 -34.53
C LEU A 343 14.41 -32.51 -35.76
N SER A 344 13.82 -31.32 -35.60
CA SER A 344 13.60 -30.41 -36.75
C SER A 344 14.92 -29.94 -37.36
N ARG A 345 15.96 -29.75 -36.54
CA ARG A 345 17.31 -29.38 -37.00
C ARG A 345 18.00 -30.56 -37.69
N GLU A 346 17.92 -31.76 -37.14
CA GLU A 346 18.50 -32.98 -37.74
C GLU A 346 17.87 -33.30 -39.10
N LEU A 347 16.54 -33.21 -39.21
CA LEU A 347 15.82 -33.41 -40.48
C LEU A 347 16.21 -32.35 -41.50
N PHE A 348 16.32 -31.08 -41.08
CA PHE A 348 16.74 -30.01 -41.97
C PHE A 348 18.15 -30.23 -42.52
N GLU A 349 19.12 -30.56 -41.67
CA GLU A 349 20.49 -30.85 -42.12
C GLU A 349 20.53 -32.02 -43.11
N SER A 350 19.71 -33.04 -42.87
CA SER A 350 19.59 -34.21 -43.76
C SER A 350 18.95 -33.88 -45.11
N TRP A 351 18.04 -32.90 -45.15
CA TRP A 351 17.21 -32.62 -46.32
C TRP A 351 17.62 -31.36 -47.11
N CYS A 352 18.38 -30.44 -46.52
CA CYS A 352 18.67 -29.13 -47.10
C CYS A 352 19.43 -29.16 -48.43
N THR A 353 20.17 -30.25 -48.69
CA THR A 353 21.01 -30.37 -49.88
C THR A 353 20.28 -30.85 -51.14
N ASP A 354 19.03 -31.33 -51.03
CA ASP A 354 18.21 -31.76 -52.16
C ASP A 354 17.15 -30.68 -52.52
N LYS A 355 17.19 -30.23 -53.77
CA LYS A 355 16.29 -29.20 -54.31
C LYS A 355 14.82 -29.62 -54.41
N ARG A 356 14.52 -30.93 -54.29
CA ARG A 356 13.15 -31.43 -54.26
C ARG A 356 12.50 -31.19 -52.90
N ASN A 357 13.28 -31.11 -51.83
CA ASN A 357 12.76 -30.91 -50.49
C ASN A 357 12.32 -29.46 -50.29
N GLY A 358 11.50 -29.23 -49.27
CA GLY A 358 11.06 -27.88 -48.90
C GLY A 358 10.82 -27.77 -47.40
N VAL A 359 11.04 -26.57 -46.86
CA VAL A 359 10.80 -26.25 -45.45
C VAL A 359 9.79 -25.10 -45.39
N ILE A 360 8.73 -25.28 -44.61
CA ILE A 360 7.67 -24.28 -44.43
C ILE A 360 7.73 -23.73 -43.01
N ILE A 361 8.19 -22.49 -42.87
CA ILE A 361 8.25 -21.79 -41.60
C ILE A 361 6.88 -21.16 -41.32
N ALA A 362 6.20 -21.69 -40.29
CA ALA A 362 4.83 -21.30 -39.95
C ALA A 362 4.70 -20.36 -38.73
N GLY A 363 5.74 -20.21 -37.91
CA GLY A 363 5.74 -19.37 -36.70
C GLY A 363 6.49 -18.06 -36.89
N TYR A 364 6.40 -17.16 -35.90
CA TYR A 364 7.32 -16.02 -35.82
C TYR A 364 8.74 -16.52 -35.49
N CYS A 365 9.75 -15.94 -36.14
CA CYS A 365 11.16 -16.32 -35.91
C CYS A 365 11.91 -15.17 -35.26
N VAL A 366 12.43 -15.43 -34.06
CA VAL A 366 13.25 -14.48 -33.30
C VAL A 366 14.64 -14.37 -33.93
N GLU A 367 15.23 -13.19 -33.89
CA GLU A 367 16.61 -12.95 -34.32
C GLU A 367 17.60 -13.85 -33.57
N GLY A 368 18.66 -14.29 -34.26
CA GLY A 368 19.64 -15.23 -33.71
C GLY A 368 19.25 -16.71 -33.83
N THR A 369 18.16 -17.04 -34.54
CA THR A 369 17.72 -18.42 -34.78
C THR A 369 18.00 -18.91 -36.18
N LEU A 370 18.20 -20.23 -36.36
CA LEU A 370 18.37 -20.82 -37.69
C LEU A 370 17.17 -20.52 -38.61
N ALA A 371 15.94 -20.65 -38.09
CA ALA A 371 14.74 -20.37 -38.86
C ALA A 371 14.71 -18.92 -39.39
N LYS A 372 15.17 -17.94 -38.61
CA LYS A 372 15.29 -16.55 -39.07
C LYS A 372 16.40 -16.38 -40.10
N HIS A 373 17.54 -17.06 -39.91
CA HIS A 373 18.68 -16.99 -40.83
C HIS A 373 18.35 -17.54 -42.23
N ILE A 374 17.65 -18.67 -42.33
CA ILE A 374 17.35 -19.29 -43.64
C ILE A 374 16.36 -18.48 -44.48
N MET A 375 15.58 -17.58 -43.86
CA MET A 375 14.69 -16.66 -44.56
C MET A 375 15.45 -15.60 -45.39
N SER A 376 16.75 -15.40 -45.13
CA SER A 376 17.60 -14.54 -45.98
C SER A 376 18.19 -15.29 -47.18
N GLU A 377 17.79 -16.55 -47.41
CA GLU A 377 18.25 -17.42 -48.50
C GLU A 377 19.79 -17.52 -48.60
N PRO A 378 20.50 -17.94 -47.53
CA PRO A 378 21.95 -18.10 -47.58
C PRO A 378 22.37 -19.23 -48.54
N GLU A 379 23.54 -19.11 -49.17
CA GLU A 379 24.07 -20.17 -50.05
C GLU A 379 24.44 -21.45 -49.29
N GLU A 380 24.91 -21.30 -48.05
CA GLU A 380 25.34 -22.37 -47.16
C GLU A 380 24.79 -22.16 -45.74
N ILE A 381 24.50 -23.26 -45.04
CA ILE A 381 24.17 -23.29 -43.62
C ILE A 381 25.26 -24.02 -42.82
N THR A 382 25.40 -23.66 -41.54
CA THR A 382 26.32 -24.33 -40.61
C THR A 382 25.57 -25.40 -39.82
N THR A 383 26.06 -26.64 -39.81
CA THR A 383 25.48 -27.75 -39.03
C THR A 383 25.81 -27.62 -37.55
N MET A 384 25.12 -28.39 -36.70
CA MET A 384 25.44 -28.49 -35.28
C MET A 384 26.86 -29.02 -35.01
N SER A 385 27.41 -29.83 -35.93
CA SER A 385 28.80 -30.32 -35.89
C SER A 385 29.84 -29.33 -36.43
N GLY A 386 29.41 -28.17 -36.93
CA GLY A 386 30.27 -27.13 -37.50
C GLY A 386 30.62 -27.30 -38.99
N GLN A 387 30.04 -28.31 -39.67
CA GLN A 387 30.19 -28.49 -41.11
C GLN A 387 29.34 -27.46 -41.88
N LYS A 388 29.74 -27.11 -43.09
CA LYS A 388 28.91 -26.32 -44.00
C LYS A 388 28.16 -27.20 -45.00
N LEU A 389 26.86 -26.97 -45.17
CA LEU A 389 26.02 -27.64 -46.15
C LEU A 389 25.39 -26.63 -47.11
N PRO A 390 25.29 -26.92 -48.41
CA PRO A 390 24.62 -26.03 -49.36
C PRO A 390 23.11 -26.06 -49.16
N LEU A 391 22.47 -24.89 -49.09
CA LEU A 391 21.02 -24.77 -49.00
C LEU A 391 20.40 -24.79 -50.40
N LYS A 392 19.79 -25.92 -50.78
CA LYS A 392 19.12 -26.11 -52.07
C LYS A 392 17.62 -26.34 -51.97
N MET A 393 17.13 -26.80 -50.82
CA MET A 393 15.70 -26.98 -50.58
C MET A 393 14.96 -25.64 -50.65
N SER A 394 13.66 -25.65 -51.01
CA SER A 394 12.87 -24.42 -50.96
C SER A 394 12.60 -23.99 -49.51
N VAL A 395 12.59 -22.68 -49.26
CA VAL A 395 12.26 -22.09 -47.96
C VAL A 395 11.05 -21.19 -48.15
N ASP A 396 9.93 -21.56 -47.53
CA ASP A 396 8.67 -20.86 -47.67
C ASP A 396 8.20 -20.34 -46.30
N TYR A 397 7.81 -19.06 -46.23
CA TYR A 397 7.27 -18.45 -45.01
C TYR A 397 5.77 -18.19 -45.13
N ILE A 398 4.99 -18.87 -44.29
CA ILE A 398 3.52 -18.80 -44.29
C ILE A 398 3.05 -18.65 -42.84
N SER A 399 2.82 -17.41 -42.40
CA SER A 399 2.62 -17.12 -40.98
C SER A 399 1.27 -17.61 -40.43
N PHE A 400 1.33 -18.59 -39.53
CA PHE A 400 0.24 -19.07 -38.66
C PHE A 400 0.48 -18.72 -37.19
N SER A 401 1.32 -17.72 -36.89
CA SER A 401 1.70 -17.36 -35.52
C SER A 401 0.53 -16.87 -34.65
N ALA A 402 -0.62 -16.57 -35.25
CA ALA A 402 -1.87 -16.21 -34.56
C ALA A 402 -1.73 -15.03 -33.59
N HIS A 403 -1.11 -13.94 -34.04
CA HIS A 403 -1.10 -12.64 -33.35
C HIS A 403 -2.03 -11.67 -34.07
N THR A 404 -2.42 -10.59 -33.41
CA THR A 404 -3.15 -9.51 -34.07
C THR A 404 -2.30 -8.75 -35.09
N ASP A 405 -2.90 -8.39 -36.22
CA ASP A 405 -2.36 -7.40 -37.15
C ASP A 405 -2.73 -5.96 -36.74
N TYR A 406 -2.26 -4.96 -37.50
CA TYR A 406 -2.57 -3.55 -37.21
C TYR A 406 -4.08 -3.28 -37.09
N GLN A 407 -4.89 -3.84 -38.00
CA GLN A 407 -6.33 -3.60 -38.01
C GLN A 407 -7.00 -4.16 -36.76
N GLN A 408 -6.62 -5.37 -36.35
CA GLN A 408 -7.14 -6.02 -35.14
C GLN A 408 -6.67 -5.31 -33.87
N THR A 409 -5.41 -4.91 -33.76
CA THR A 409 -4.88 -4.14 -32.62
C THR A 409 -5.56 -2.77 -32.52
N SER A 410 -5.69 -2.05 -33.64
CA SER A 410 -6.36 -0.75 -33.71
C SER A 410 -7.84 -0.86 -33.32
N GLU A 411 -8.57 -1.86 -33.83
CA GLU A 411 -9.97 -2.12 -33.46
C GLU A 411 -10.13 -2.41 -31.95
N PHE A 412 -9.22 -3.21 -31.39
CA PHE A 412 -9.22 -3.55 -29.97
C PHE A 412 -9.01 -2.31 -29.08
N ILE A 413 -8.02 -1.48 -29.41
CA ILE A 413 -7.75 -0.21 -28.70
C ILE A 413 -8.93 0.75 -28.86
N ARG A 414 -9.54 0.84 -30.05
CA ARG A 414 -10.68 1.72 -30.32
C ARG A 414 -11.93 1.34 -29.54
N ALA A 415 -12.14 0.04 -29.29
CA ALA A 415 -13.26 -0.44 -28.48
C ALA A 415 -13.07 -0.11 -27.00
N LEU A 416 -11.85 -0.30 -26.47
CA LEU A 416 -11.54 -0.09 -25.06
C LEU A 416 -11.31 1.39 -24.69
N LYS A 417 -10.69 2.16 -25.59
CA LYS A 417 -10.25 3.55 -25.40
C LYS A 417 -9.49 3.78 -24.07
N PRO A 418 -8.43 3.01 -23.79
CA PRO A 418 -7.66 3.20 -22.56
C PRO A 418 -6.88 4.53 -22.60
N PRO A 419 -6.85 5.31 -21.50
CA PRO A 419 -6.02 6.52 -21.42
C PRO A 419 -4.53 6.29 -21.70
N HIS A 420 -3.99 5.14 -21.26
CA HIS A 420 -2.59 4.77 -21.48
C HIS A 420 -2.48 3.40 -22.16
N VAL A 421 -1.72 3.33 -23.26
CA VAL A 421 -1.35 2.09 -23.96
C VAL A 421 0.15 1.89 -23.84
N ILE A 422 0.58 0.71 -23.39
CA ILE A 422 1.98 0.34 -23.25
C ILE A 422 2.25 -0.84 -24.18
N LEU A 423 3.08 -0.60 -25.19
CA LEU A 423 3.48 -1.60 -26.17
C LEU A 423 4.65 -2.42 -25.62
N VAL A 424 4.49 -3.75 -25.69
CA VAL A 424 5.51 -4.75 -25.36
C VAL A 424 5.52 -5.83 -26.45
N HIS A 425 6.42 -6.80 -26.37
CA HIS A 425 6.43 -8.00 -27.20
C HIS A 425 6.37 -7.69 -28.72
N GLY A 426 7.41 -7.04 -29.21
CA GLY A 426 7.53 -6.63 -30.61
C GLY A 426 8.91 -6.10 -30.92
N GLU A 427 9.35 -6.25 -32.17
CA GLU A 427 10.64 -5.72 -32.61
C GLU A 427 10.67 -4.18 -32.52
N GLN A 428 11.83 -3.62 -32.17
CA GLN A 428 11.98 -2.19 -31.85
C GLN A 428 11.43 -1.25 -32.94
N ASN A 429 11.76 -1.50 -34.21
CA ASN A 429 11.33 -0.64 -35.32
C ASN A 429 9.85 -0.81 -35.63
N GLU A 430 9.33 -2.04 -35.63
CA GLU A 430 7.91 -2.33 -35.84
C GLU A 430 7.04 -1.74 -34.71
N MET A 431 7.48 -1.86 -33.46
CA MET A 431 6.81 -1.27 -32.30
C MET A 431 6.80 0.27 -32.38
N ALA A 432 7.89 0.89 -32.82
CA ALA A 432 7.95 2.34 -33.03
C ALA A 432 7.00 2.82 -34.15
N ARG A 433 6.88 2.04 -35.23
CA ARG A 433 5.93 2.31 -36.32
C ARG A 433 4.47 2.14 -35.87
N LEU A 434 4.16 1.09 -35.11
CA LEU A 434 2.84 0.89 -34.51
C LEU A 434 2.48 2.08 -33.60
N LYS A 435 3.39 2.50 -32.72
CA LYS A 435 3.20 3.68 -31.87
C LYS A 435 2.87 4.93 -32.69
N ALA A 436 3.65 5.21 -33.74
CA ALA A 436 3.41 6.36 -34.60
C ALA A 436 2.06 6.29 -35.32
N ALA A 437 1.64 5.11 -35.77
CA ALA A 437 0.34 4.91 -36.41
C ALA A 437 -0.83 5.10 -35.43
N LEU A 438 -0.72 4.60 -34.20
CA LEU A 438 -1.72 4.81 -33.15
C LEU A 438 -1.82 6.27 -32.72
N ILE A 439 -0.70 6.98 -32.55
CA ILE A 439 -0.73 8.42 -32.23
C ILE A 439 -1.47 9.21 -33.32
N ARG A 440 -1.15 8.96 -34.59
CA ARG A 440 -1.84 9.61 -35.73
C ARG A 440 -3.33 9.27 -35.79
N GLU A 441 -3.74 8.09 -35.38
CA GLU A 441 -5.15 7.69 -35.41
C GLU A 441 -6.00 8.53 -34.44
N TYR A 442 -5.41 9.01 -33.32
CA TYR A 442 -6.12 9.75 -32.28
C TYR A 442 -5.74 11.25 -32.22
N GLU A 443 -4.81 11.73 -33.06
CA GLU A 443 -4.31 13.12 -33.01
C GLU A 443 -5.38 14.17 -33.31
N ASP A 444 -6.33 13.85 -34.20
CA ASP A 444 -7.40 14.74 -34.64
C ASP A 444 -8.69 14.61 -33.80
N ASN A 445 -8.71 13.77 -32.75
CA ASN A 445 -9.90 13.48 -31.96
C ASN A 445 -9.84 14.10 -30.55
N ASP A 446 -10.43 15.29 -30.40
CA ASP A 446 -10.49 16.03 -29.13
C ASP A 446 -11.24 15.29 -28.01
N GLU A 447 -12.09 14.30 -28.33
CA GLU A 447 -12.88 13.56 -27.33
C GLU A 447 -12.13 12.35 -26.73
N VAL A 448 -11.11 11.83 -27.42
CA VAL A 448 -10.42 10.58 -27.05
C VAL A 448 -8.92 10.82 -26.97
N HIS A 449 -8.42 10.98 -25.76
CA HIS A 449 -6.99 11.14 -25.50
C HIS A 449 -6.37 9.80 -25.09
N ILE A 450 -5.45 9.28 -25.91
CA ILE A 450 -4.69 8.05 -25.64
C ILE A 450 -3.20 8.37 -25.70
N GLU A 451 -2.49 8.09 -24.61
CA GLU A 451 -1.03 8.19 -24.55
C GLU A 451 -0.39 6.82 -24.81
N VAL A 452 0.47 6.74 -25.83
CA VAL A 452 1.10 5.48 -26.25
C VAL A 452 2.58 5.46 -25.83
N HIS A 453 2.96 4.42 -25.09
CA HIS A 453 4.30 4.18 -24.57
C HIS A 453 4.89 2.91 -25.21
N ASN A 454 6.22 2.87 -25.36
CA ASN A 454 6.95 1.71 -25.89
C ASN A 454 8.29 1.55 -25.14
N PRO A 455 8.26 1.31 -23.82
CA PRO A 455 9.45 1.28 -22.97
C PRO A 455 10.44 0.20 -23.41
N ARG A 456 11.74 0.50 -23.30
CA ARG A 456 12.80 -0.51 -23.39
C ARG A 456 12.79 -1.40 -22.16
N ASN A 457 13.48 -2.54 -22.22
CA ASN A 457 13.85 -3.27 -21.02
C ASN A 457 14.48 -2.32 -19.98
N THR A 458 14.12 -2.50 -18.71
CA THR A 458 14.53 -1.69 -17.54
C THR A 458 13.93 -0.27 -17.47
N GLU A 459 13.35 0.24 -18.55
CA GLU A 459 12.73 1.58 -18.59
C GLU A 459 11.36 1.55 -17.89
N ALA A 460 11.19 2.40 -16.88
CA ALA A 460 9.93 2.50 -16.15
C ALA A 460 9.00 3.55 -16.76
N VAL A 461 7.73 3.18 -16.95
CA VAL A 461 6.62 4.09 -17.22
C VAL A 461 5.97 4.45 -15.89
N THR A 462 5.99 5.74 -15.54
CA THR A 462 5.40 6.25 -14.30
C THR A 462 4.10 6.98 -14.60
N LEU A 463 2.99 6.51 -14.05
CA LEU A 463 1.66 7.08 -14.21
C LEU A 463 1.13 7.52 -12.84
N ASN A 464 0.39 8.63 -12.79
CA ASN A 464 -0.18 9.13 -11.54
C ASN A 464 -1.70 8.91 -11.52
N PHE A 465 -2.17 8.09 -10.60
CA PHE A 465 -3.60 7.86 -10.36
C PHE A 465 -3.97 8.37 -8.98
N ARG A 466 -4.65 9.52 -8.95
CA ARG A 466 -5.27 10.02 -7.72
C ARG A 466 -6.46 9.13 -7.42
N GLY A 467 -6.29 8.20 -6.48
CA GLY A 467 -7.38 7.36 -6.04
C GLY A 467 -8.47 8.24 -5.42
N GLU A 468 -9.63 8.35 -6.05
CA GLU A 468 -10.82 8.83 -5.36
C GLU A 468 -11.12 7.83 -4.23
N LYS A 469 -10.86 8.22 -2.98
CA LYS A 469 -11.12 7.39 -1.81
C LYS A 469 -12.64 7.32 -1.59
N LEU A 470 -13.30 6.39 -2.27
CA LEU A 470 -14.74 6.17 -2.15
C LEU A 470 -15.03 5.30 -0.92
N ALA A 471 -15.60 5.91 0.12
CA ALA A 471 -16.02 5.21 1.33
C ALA A 471 -17.48 4.75 1.21
N LYS A 472 -17.71 3.43 1.24
CA LYS A 472 -19.06 2.85 1.16
C LYS A 472 -19.70 2.78 2.56
N VAL A 473 -20.92 3.30 2.70
CA VAL A 473 -21.71 3.14 3.93
C VAL A 473 -22.17 1.69 4.05
N MET A 474 -21.97 1.09 5.23
CA MET A 474 -22.24 -0.32 5.50
C MET A 474 -22.98 -0.48 6.84
N GLY A 475 -23.65 -1.62 7.05
CA GLY A 475 -24.39 -1.91 8.29
C GLY A 475 -25.65 -1.07 8.44
N CYS A 476 -26.04 -0.76 9.68
CA CYS A 476 -27.29 -0.05 9.98
C CYS A 476 -27.32 1.39 9.42
N LEU A 477 -26.17 1.99 9.12
CA LEU A 477 -26.10 3.28 8.42
C LEU A 477 -26.62 3.19 6.97
N ALA A 478 -26.63 1.99 6.38
CA ALA A 478 -27.14 1.74 5.04
C ALA A 478 -28.63 1.32 5.01
N ASP A 479 -29.27 1.13 6.17
CA ASP A 479 -30.66 0.66 6.26
C ASP A 479 -31.67 1.68 5.69
N LYS A 480 -31.33 2.97 5.73
CA LYS A 480 -32.17 4.04 5.18
C LYS A 480 -31.40 4.80 4.12
N LYS A 481 -32.06 5.05 2.98
CA LYS A 481 -31.52 5.88 1.91
C LYS A 481 -31.30 7.30 2.43
N CYS A 482 -30.08 7.81 2.35
CA CYS A 482 -29.73 9.14 2.84
C CYS A 482 -30.48 10.23 2.05
N ALA A 483 -31.06 11.18 2.76
CA ALA A 483 -31.66 12.37 2.17
C ALA A 483 -30.59 13.43 1.87
N GLN A 484 -30.82 14.27 0.87
CA GLN A 484 -29.91 15.36 0.54
C GLN A 484 -29.77 16.34 1.72
N GLY A 485 -28.54 16.63 2.14
CA GLY A 485 -28.25 17.47 3.31
C GLY A 485 -28.26 16.75 4.66
N GLN A 486 -28.57 15.45 4.70
CA GLN A 486 -28.51 14.66 5.93
C GLN A 486 -27.05 14.43 6.35
N ARG A 487 -26.70 14.83 7.57
CA ARG A 487 -25.38 14.56 8.15
C ARG A 487 -25.26 13.07 8.44
N VAL A 488 -24.27 12.42 7.82
CA VAL A 488 -23.92 11.03 8.08
C VAL A 488 -22.66 11.02 8.94
N SER A 489 -22.71 10.33 10.08
CA SER A 489 -21.59 10.18 11.01
C SER A 489 -21.36 8.70 11.32
N GLY A 490 -20.12 8.25 11.22
CA GLY A 490 -19.72 6.88 11.50
C GLY A 490 -18.21 6.75 11.61
N ILE A 491 -17.75 5.54 11.90
CA ILE A 491 -16.32 5.19 11.95
C ILE A 491 -15.88 4.84 10.52
N LEU A 492 -14.85 5.53 10.03
CA LEU A 492 -14.21 5.19 8.76
C LEU A 492 -13.25 4.01 8.98
N VAL A 493 -13.56 2.86 8.43
CA VAL A 493 -12.73 1.65 8.48
C VAL A 493 -12.07 1.44 7.13
N LYS A 494 -10.74 1.37 7.12
CA LYS A 494 -9.95 0.94 5.97
C LYS A 494 -9.67 -0.56 6.10
N LYS A 495 -10.10 -1.35 5.12
CA LYS A 495 -9.71 -2.76 4.97
C LYS A 495 -9.11 -2.93 3.57
N ASN A 496 -7.83 -3.30 3.50
CA ASN A 496 -7.05 -3.26 2.26
C ASN A 496 -7.13 -1.85 1.61
N PHE A 497 -7.57 -1.76 0.36
CA PHE A 497 -7.79 -0.51 -0.37
C PHE A 497 -9.25 -0.01 -0.32
N SER A 498 -10.14 -0.71 0.39
CA SER A 498 -11.55 -0.33 0.51
C SER A 498 -11.81 0.47 1.77
N TYR A 499 -12.56 1.56 1.62
CA TYR A 499 -13.01 2.40 2.73
C TYR A 499 -14.48 2.13 3.01
N HIS A 500 -14.83 1.96 4.29
CA HIS A 500 -16.19 1.73 4.74
C HIS A 500 -16.56 2.72 5.85
N ILE A 501 -17.78 3.26 5.81
CA ILE A 501 -18.35 4.04 6.93
C ILE A 501 -19.33 3.13 7.66
N LEU A 502 -19.04 2.85 8.93
CA LEU A 502 -19.81 1.95 9.79
C LEU A 502 -20.34 2.70 11.02
N ALA A 503 -21.49 2.28 11.55
CA ALA A 503 -21.88 2.71 12.89
C ALA A 503 -20.92 2.09 13.93
N PRO A 504 -20.63 2.76 15.05
CA PRO A 504 -19.82 2.19 16.13
C PRO A 504 -20.32 0.82 16.60
N SER A 505 -21.64 0.61 16.63
CA SER A 505 -22.28 -0.66 16.99
C SER A 505 -21.99 -1.82 16.03
N ASP A 506 -21.70 -1.54 14.76
CA ASP A 506 -21.47 -2.57 13.73
C ASP A 506 -20.00 -2.95 13.58
N LEU A 507 -19.09 -2.27 14.29
CA LEU A 507 -17.66 -2.45 14.10
C LEU A 507 -17.22 -3.91 14.31
N SER A 508 -17.78 -4.60 15.32
CA SER A 508 -17.49 -6.01 15.60
C SER A 508 -18.07 -7.00 14.58
N ASN A 509 -19.03 -6.57 13.76
CA ASN A 509 -19.63 -7.43 12.74
C ASN A 509 -18.79 -7.46 11.45
N TYR A 510 -17.97 -6.43 11.22
CA TYR A 510 -17.22 -6.25 9.97
C TYR A 510 -15.70 -6.19 10.15
N THR A 511 -15.23 -6.14 11.40
CA THR A 511 -13.81 -6.10 11.76
C THR A 511 -13.54 -7.03 12.95
N ASP A 512 -12.27 -7.37 13.17
CA ASP A 512 -11.84 -8.13 14.36
C ASP A 512 -11.81 -7.28 15.64
N LEU A 513 -12.27 -6.02 15.57
CA LEU A 513 -12.31 -5.09 16.70
C LEU A 513 -13.57 -5.35 17.54
N ALA A 514 -13.38 -5.63 18.83
CA ALA A 514 -14.47 -5.71 19.79
C ALA A 514 -14.66 -4.37 20.51
N MET A 515 -15.90 -3.87 20.56
CA MET A 515 -16.23 -2.76 21.44
C MET A 515 -16.33 -3.23 22.89
N SER A 516 -15.63 -2.56 23.79
CA SER A 516 -15.72 -2.79 25.23
C SER A 516 -15.84 -1.47 25.96
N THR A 517 -16.82 -1.35 26.86
CA THR A 517 -16.94 -0.24 27.79
C THR A 517 -16.23 -0.57 29.08
N VAL A 518 -15.40 0.34 29.58
CA VAL A 518 -14.76 0.19 30.89
C VAL A 518 -15.62 0.94 31.91
N LYS A 519 -16.18 0.21 32.88
CA LYS A 519 -16.75 0.82 34.08
C LYS A 519 -15.62 1.00 35.08
N GLN A 520 -15.38 2.22 35.51
CA GLN A 520 -14.41 2.56 36.55
C GLN A 520 -15.14 2.72 37.87
N THR A 521 -14.46 2.28 38.93
CA THR A 521 -14.92 2.40 40.31
C THR A 521 -13.75 2.91 41.14
N GLN A 522 -13.97 3.97 41.90
CA GLN A 522 -12.97 4.56 42.78
C GLN A 522 -13.52 4.62 44.21
N ALA A 523 -12.75 4.10 45.15
CA ALA A 523 -13.06 4.16 46.56
C ALA A 523 -12.23 5.28 47.22
N ILE A 524 -12.89 6.20 47.90
CA ILE A 524 -12.25 7.28 48.65
C ILE A 524 -12.65 7.13 50.13
N PRO A 525 -11.70 6.95 51.06
CA PRO A 525 -12.00 7.02 52.48
C PRO A 525 -12.64 8.36 52.81
N PHE A 526 -13.82 8.36 53.42
CA PHE A 526 -14.58 9.57 53.72
C PHE A 526 -15.20 9.46 55.11
N THR A 527 -14.76 10.30 56.05
CA THR A 527 -15.25 10.36 57.44
C THR A 527 -16.16 11.56 57.69
N GLY A 528 -16.41 12.38 56.66
CA GLY A 528 -17.26 13.56 56.76
C GLY A 528 -18.76 13.21 56.85
N PRO A 529 -19.61 14.13 57.34
CA PRO A 529 -21.06 13.90 57.38
C PRO A 529 -21.65 13.92 55.97
N PHE A 530 -22.47 12.92 55.63
CA PHE A 530 -23.14 12.80 54.31
C PHE A 530 -23.90 14.07 53.86
N PRO A 531 -24.63 14.81 54.72
CA PRO A 531 -25.28 16.06 54.33
C PRO A 531 -24.31 17.14 53.80
N LEU A 532 -23.07 17.17 54.30
CA LEU A 532 -22.05 18.11 53.84
C LEU A 532 -21.55 17.73 52.44
N LEU A 533 -21.33 16.43 52.20
CA LEU A 533 -20.98 15.91 50.88
C LEU A 533 -22.05 16.27 49.84
N LEU A 534 -23.32 16.02 50.17
CA LEU A 534 -24.44 16.36 49.31
C LEU A 534 -24.52 17.87 49.01
N SER A 535 -24.32 18.72 50.01
CA SER A 535 -24.33 20.18 49.84
C SER A 535 -23.22 20.67 48.90
N GLN A 536 -21.99 20.13 49.04
CA GLN A 536 -20.87 20.54 48.21
C GLN A 536 -20.99 20.04 46.77
N LEU A 537 -21.48 18.80 46.58
CA LEU A 537 -21.73 18.26 45.24
C LEU A 537 -22.85 19.02 44.51
N ARG A 538 -23.87 19.50 45.24
CA ARG A 538 -24.89 20.42 44.69
C ARG A 538 -24.29 21.76 44.27
N HIS A 539 -23.29 22.25 45.00
CA HIS A 539 -22.59 23.47 44.61
C HIS A 539 -21.76 23.29 43.32
N LEU A 540 -21.18 22.10 43.13
CA LEU A 540 -20.38 21.78 41.95
C LEU A 540 -21.20 21.73 40.65
N THR A 541 -22.43 21.18 40.68
CA THR A 541 -23.14 20.81 39.43
C THR A 541 -24.57 21.34 39.32
N GLY A 542 -25.10 21.96 40.37
CA GLY A 542 -26.50 22.43 40.44
C GLY A 542 -27.52 21.30 40.58
N ASP A 543 -27.39 20.24 39.76
CA ASP A 543 -28.31 19.11 39.68
C ASP A 543 -27.64 17.81 40.15
N VAL A 544 -27.90 17.45 41.41
CA VAL A 544 -27.54 16.14 42.00
C VAL A 544 -28.81 15.37 42.30
N GLU A 545 -28.97 14.22 41.66
CA GLU A 545 -30.11 13.33 41.87
C GLU A 545 -29.82 12.35 43.02
N GLU A 546 -30.71 12.28 44.01
CA GLU A 546 -30.65 11.25 45.05
C GLU A 546 -31.38 10.00 44.55
N ILE A 547 -30.71 8.85 44.53
CA ILE A 547 -31.28 7.58 44.10
C ILE A 547 -31.36 6.65 45.31
N GLU A 548 -32.56 6.25 45.72
CA GLU A 548 -32.73 5.26 46.79
C GLU A 548 -32.51 3.85 46.23
N ILE A 549 -31.31 3.30 46.49
CA ILE A 549 -31.01 1.89 46.18
C ILE A 549 -30.47 1.22 47.45
N SER A 550 -31.29 0.33 48.04
CA SER A 550 -30.85 -0.69 49.00
C SER A 550 -30.06 -0.18 50.23
N GLU A 551 -30.73 0.56 51.13
CA GLU A 551 -30.19 1.02 52.44
C GLU A 551 -28.90 1.86 52.40
N LYS A 552 -28.39 2.22 51.21
CA LYS A 552 -27.21 3.07 51.01
C LYS A 552 -27.60 4.40 50.38
N SER A 553 -26.95 5.47 50.82
CA SER A 553 -27.18 6.80 50.27
C SER A 553 -26.41 6.95 48.95
N THR A 554 -27.13 6.87 47.83
CA THR A 554 -26.57 6.98 46.47
C THR A 554 -26.96 8.31 45.83
N LEU A 555 -25.98 8.99 45.25
CA LEU A 555 -26.14 10.22 44.49
C LEU A 555 -25.74 9.98 43.04
N ARG A 556 -26.39 10.67 42.11
CA ARG A 556 -25.97 10.77 40.73
C ARG A 556 -25.61 12.21 40.40
N VAL A 557 -24.34 12.42 40.07
CA VAL A 557 -23.71 13.72 39.81
C VAL A 557 -23.36 13.80 38.33
N PHE A 558 -23.59 14.97 37.69
CA PHE A 558 -23.44 15.17 36.24
C PHE A 558 -24.23 14.19 35.36
N ASN A 559 -25.25 13.53 35.92
CA ASN A 559 -26.04 12.48 35.28
C ASN A 559 -25.25 11.24 34.80
N SER A 560 -23.95 11.15 35.13
CA SER A 560 -23.05 10.11 34.64
C SER A 560 -22.13 9.50 35.71
N ILE A 561 -21.96 10.17 36.86
CA ILE A 561 -21.16 9.69 37.99
C ILE A 561 -22.09 9.23 39.10
N THR A 562 -22.00 7.97 39.50
CA THR A 562 -22.74 7.43 40.65
C THR A 562 -21.84 7.50 41.87
N VAL A 563 -22.30 8.11 42.95
CA VAL A 563 -21.56 8.31 44.20
C VAL A 563 -22.32 7.61 45.32
N ASN A 564 -21.78 6.51 45.84
CA ASN A 564 -22.37 5.76 46.94
C ASN A 564 -21.61 6.06 48.23
N HIS A 565 -22.31 6.52 49.25
CA HIS A 565 -21.74 6.69 50.59
C HIS A 565 -22.01 5.46 51.46
N ASP A 566 -20.95 4.83 51.96
CA ASP A 566 -21.03 3.65 52.81
C ASP A 566 -20.08 3.81 54.02
N GLN A 567 -20.66 4.06 55.19
CA GLN A 567 -19.98 4.26 56.48
C GLN A 567 -18.81 5.25 56.45
N ASN A 568 -17.60 4.77 56.13
CA ASN A 568 -16.34 5.50 56.13
C ASN A 568 -15.74 5.66 54.72
N MET A 569 -16.52 5.40 53.67
CA MET A 569 -16.06 5.39 52.28
C MET A 569 -17.11 6.03 51.36
N VAL A 570 -16.61 6.75 50.35
CA VAL A 570 -17.40 7.19 49.20
C VAL A 570 -16.89 6.45 47.97
N MET A 571 -17.80 5.74 47.30
CA MET A 571 -17.53 4.98 46.09
C MET A 571 -18.07 5.74 44.88
N LEU A 572 -17.19 6.17 44.00
CA LEU A 572 -17.55 6.73 42.70
C LEU A 572 -17.58 5.61 41.67
N GLU A 573 -18.60 5.58 40.82
CA GLU A 573 -18.71 4.67 39.69
C GLU A 573 -19.12 5.42 38.42
N TRP A 574 -18.40 5.23 37.33
CA TRP A 574 -18.72 5.83 36.04
C TRP A 574 -18.26 4.97 34.87
N PHE A 575 -18.79 5.24 33.68
CA PHE A 575 -18.24 4.67 32.44
C PHE A 575 -17.11 5.56 31.94
N ALA A 576 -15.92 4.97 31.79
CA ALA A 576 -14.70 5.68 31.41
C ALA A 576 -14.84 6.32 30.02
N ASN A 577 -14.71 7.63 29.98
CA ASN A 577 -14.57 8.44 28.78
C ASN A 577 -14.07 9.83 29.22
N PRO A 578 -13.44 10.62 28.34
CA PRO A 578 -12.78 11.87 28.74
C PRO A 578 -13.67 12.84 29.55
N LEU A 579 -14.95 12.92 29.20
CA LEU A 579 -15.90 13.81 29.86
C LEU A 579 -16.28 13.29 31.25
N ASN A 580 -16.62 12.02 31.37
CA ASN A 580 -16.94 11.39 32.65
C ASN A 580 -15.71 11.29 33.57
N ASP A 581 -14.51 11.10 33.03
CA ASP A 581 -13.28 11.04 33.81
C ASP A 581 -13.01 12.43 34.44
N MET A 582 -13.19 13.52 33.69
CA MET A 582 -13.12 14.88 34.22
C MET A 582 -14.19 15.14 35.30
N TYR A 583 -15.42 14.66 35.09
CA TYR A 583 -16.48 14.77 36.10
C TYR A 583 -16.17 13.97 37.36
N ALA A 584 -15.62 12.76 37.22
CA ALA A 584 -15.19 11.93 38.35
C ALA A 584 -14.04 12.58 39.13
N ASP A 585 -13.07 13.19 38.44
CA ASP A 585 -11.98 13.95 39.06
C ASP A 585 -12.54 15.16 39.83
N ALA A 586 -13.47 15.92 39.25
CA ALA A 586 -14.10 17.05 39.93
C ALA A 586 -14.87 16.62 41.20
N VAL A 587 -15.62 15.52 41.12
CA VAL A 587 -16.30 14.95 42.30
C VAL A 587 -15.27 14.50 43.34
N THR A 588 -14.20 13.83 42.91
CA THR A 588 -13.09 13.36 43.77
C THR A 588 -12.44 14.52 44.53
N THR A 589 -12.16 15.64 43.85
CA THR A 589 -11.60 16.84 44.48
C THR A 589 -12.50 17.37 45.58
N VAL A 590 -13.81 17.43 45.36
CA VAL A 590 -14.78 17.86 46.39
C VAL A 590 -14.77 16.91 47.59
N VAL A 591 -14.71 15.58 47.38
CA VAL A 591 -14.61 14.61 48.47
C VAL A 591 -13.34 14.82 49.29
N LEU A 592 -12.21 15.05 48.62
CA LEU A 592 -10.91 15.28 49.27
C LEU A 592 -10.84 16.62 50.01
N GLU A 593 -11.41 17.70 49.47
CA GLU A 593 -11.45 19.01 50.13
C GLU A 593 -12.18 18.96 51.47
N ILE A 594 -13.29 18.22 51.55
CA ILE A 594 -14.04 18.03 52.79
C ILE A 594 -13.17 17.34 53.87
N LEU A 595 -12.32 16.39 53.48
CA LEU A 595 -11.43 15.66 54.39
C LEU A 595 -10.30 16.55 54.93
N VAL A 596 -9.67 17.33 54.05
CA VAL A 596 -8.56 18.23 54.41
C VAL A 596 -9.00 19.29 55.44
N HIS A 597 -10.25 19.76 55.37
CA HIS A 597 -10.79 20.72 56.32
C HIS A 597 -11.21 20.09 57.67
N GLY A 598 -11.40 18.77 57.74
CA GLY A 598 -11.72 18.05 58.97
C GLY A 598 -10.52 17.75 59.87
N GLU A 599 -9.33 17.52 59.29
CA GLU A 599 -8.15 17.01 60.02
C GLU A 599 -7.32 18.08 60.75
N GLN A 600 -7.57 19.38 60.54
CA GLN A 600 -6.81 20.43 61.24
C GLN A 600 -7.08 20.51 62.76
N ASN A 601 -8.13 19.85 63.28
CA ASN A 601 -8.54 19.94 64.69
C ASN A 601 -8.17 18.75 65.60
N GLU A 602 -7.75 17.58 65.08
CA GLU A 602 -7.51 16.37 65.91
C GLU A 602 -6.03 15.98 66.12
N MET A 603 -5.12 16.34 65.20
CA MET A 603 -3.69 16.01 65.30
C MET A 603 -2.97 16.64 66.51
N ALA A 604 -3.47 17.76 67.04
CA ALA A 604 -2.89 18.41 68.22
C ALA A 604 -3.21 17.70 69.55
N ARG A 605 -4.27 16.87 69.60
CA ARG A 605 -4.71 16.18 70.83
C ARG A 605 -4.13 14.77 70.98
N LEU A 606 -3.88 14.04 69.89
CA LEU A 606 -3.36 12.67 69.95
C LEU A 606 -1.87 12.59 70.37
N LYS A 607 -1.05 13.59 69.98
CA LYS A 607 0.39 13.60 70.28
C LYS A 607 0.71 13.76 71.78
N ALA A 608 -0.18 14.41 72.53
CA ALA A 608 -0.02 14.64 73.97
C ALA A 608 -0.53 13.49 74.85
N ALA A 609 -1.43 12.65 74.33
CA ALA A 609 -2.02 11.53 75.06
C ALA A 609 -1.13 10.27 75.02
N LEU A 610 -0.53 9.96 73.86
CA LEU A 610 0.28 8.76 73.66
C LEU A 610 1.64 8.76 74.40
N ILE A 611 2.17 9.93 74.79
CA ILE A 611 3.44 10.04 75.50
C ILE A 611 3.29 9.73 77.01
N ARG A 612 2.08 9.87 77.57
CA ARG A 612 1.85 9.73 79.02
C ARG A 612 1.36 8.36 79.48
N GLU A 613 0.90 7.51 78.57
CA GLU A 613 0.11 6.33 78.94
C GLU A 613 0.92 5.02 79.03
N TYR A 614 2.20 5.02 78.63
CA TYR A 614 3.04 3.81 78.61
C TYR A 614 4.46 4.02 79.16
N GLU A 615 4.71 5.04 79.98
CA GLU A 615 6.03 5.29 80.57
C GLU A 615 6.46 4.24 81.63
N ASP A 616 5.54 3.47 82.21
CA ASP A 616 5.82 2.65 83.42
C ASP A 616 5.28 1.18 83.41
N ASN A 617 5.12 0.50 82.26
CA ASN A 617 4.58 -0.88 82.27
C ASN A 617 5.44 -1.91 81.51
N ASP A 618 6.29 -2.65 82.26
CA ASP A 618 7.23 -3.67 81.76
C ASP A 618 6.60 -5.04 81.42
N GLU A 619 5.27 -5.20 81.50
CA GLU A 619 4.61 -6.50 81.27
C GLU A 619 3.71 -6.57 80.01
N VAL A 620 3.72 -5.57 79.13
CA VAL A 620 2.94 -5.59 77.86
C VAL A 620 3.83 -5.26 76.66
N HIS A 621 4.17 -6.28 75.87
CA HIS A 621 4.80 -6.14 74.56
C HIS A 621 3.73 -6.18 73.46
N ILE A 622 3.55 -5.08 72.71
CA ILE A 622 2.71 -5.02 71.51
C ILE A 622 3.60 -4.88 70.28
N GLU A 623 3.42 -5.75 69.29
CA GLU A 623 4.16 -5.76 68.03
C GLU A 623 3.31 -5.22 66.86
N VAL A 624 3.94 -4.36 66.05
CA VAL A 624 3.38 -3.70 64.87
C VAL A 624 3.98 -4.35 63.62
N HIS A 625 3.15 -4.75 62.65
CA HIS A 625 3.63 -5.36 61.41
C HIS A 625 3.88 -4.33 60.29
N ASN A 626 5.08 -4.41 59.70
CA ASN A 626 5.58 -3.54 58.63
C ASN A 626 6.49 -4.35 57.66
N PRO A 627 5.95 -5.01 56.61
CA PRO A 627 6.75 -5.93 55.78
C PRO A 627 7.69 -5.23 54.77
N ARG A 628 8.91 -5.77 54.60
CA ARG A 628 9.99 -5.35 53.68
C ARG A 628 10.23 -6.36 52.54
N ASN A 629 11.05 -5.99 51.54
CA ASN A 629 11.32 -6.70 50.27
C ASN A 629 11.60 -8.23 50.40
N THR A 630 10.99 -9.03 49.50
CA THR A 630 11.17 -10.49 49.27
C THR A 630 10.45 -11.52 50.16
N GLU A 631 9.49 -11.12 51.01
CA GLU A 631 8.59 -12.07 51.69
C GLU A 631 7.24 -12.19 50.95
N ALA A 632 6.84 -13.41 50.57
CA ALA A 632 5.68 -13.66 49.72
C ALA A 632 4.42 -14.03 50.52
N VAL A 633 3.38 -13.19 50.42
CA VAL A 633 2.00 -13.53 50.80
C VAL A 633 1.26 -14.04 49.56
N THR A 634 0.71 -15.25 49.63
CA THR A 634 -0.01 -15.89 48.52
C THR A 634 -1.52 -15.81 48.74
N LEU A 635 -2.22 -15.08 47.87
CA LEU A 635 -3.68 -15.15 47.69
C LEU A 635 -3.98 -15.28 46.18
N ASN A 636 -4.92 -16.15 45.83
CA ASN A 636 -5.14 -16.65 44.47
C ASN A 636 -6.64 -17.07 44.36
N PHE A 637 -7.47 -16.72 43.36
CA PHE A 637 -7.24 -16.36 41.94
C PHE A 637 -8.41 -15.62 41.23
N ARG A 638 -8.05 -15.00 40.06
CA ARG A 638 -8.73 -14.78 38.75
C ARG A 638 -9.41 -13.41 38.48
N GLY A 639 -9.00 -12.64 37.46
CA GLY A 639 -7.94 -12.82 36.47
C GLY A 639 -7.32 -11.47 36.10
N GLU A 640 -6.06 -11.30 36.47
CA GLU A 640 -5.30 -10.11 36.12
C GLU A 640 -5.04 -10.09 34.61
N LYS A 641 -5.46 -8.99 33.97
CA LYS A 641 -5.10 -8.69 32.59
C LYS A 641 -3.71 -8.07 32.63
N LEU A 642 -2.69 -8.88 32.39
CA LEU A 642 -1.31 -8.39 32.30
C LEU A 642 -1.14 -7.56 31.02
N ALA A 643 -0.81 -6.29 31.19
CA ALA A 643 -0.40 -5.40 30.12
C ALA A 643 1.13 -5.24 30.12
N LYS A 644 1.78 -5.49 28.99
CA LYS A 644 3.23 -5.30 28.84
C LYS A 644 3.52 -3.93 28.22
N VAL A 645 4.33 -3.12 28.90
CA VAL A 645 4.87 -1.88 28.33
C VAL A 645 5.85 -2.24 27.22
N MET A 646 5.68 -1.69 26.02
CA MET A 646 6.60 -1.90 24.88
C MET A 646 6.90 -0.59 24.17
N GLY A 647 7.92 -0.60 23.30
CA GLY A 647 8.40 0.60 22.61
C GLY A 647 9.16 1.54 23.56
N CYS A 648 9.14 2.83 23.28
CA CYS A 648 9.93 3.84 24.01
C CYS A 648 9.48 4.01 25.48
N LEU A 649 8.25 3.59 25.82
CA LEU A 649 7.79 3.52 27.22
C LEU A 649 8.55 2.46 28.04
N ALA A 650 9.21 1.51 27.38
CA ALA A 650 10.01 0.47 28.02
C ALA A 650 11.51 0.80 28.12
N ASP A 651 11.96 1.92 27.54
CA ASP A 651 13.38 2.31 27.50
C ASP A 651 13.93 2.67 28.89
N LYS A 652 13.06 3.12 29.80
CA LYS A 652 13.39 3.38 31.20
C LYS A 652 12.51 2.54 32.12
N LYS A 653 13.15 1.86 33.08
CA LYS A 653 12.44 1.08 34.10
C LYS A 653 11.62 2.04 34.97
N CYS A 654 10.29 1.88 34.99
CA CYS A 654 9.40 2.73 35.79
C CYS A 654 9.73 2.65 37.28
N ALA A 655 9.78 3.81 37.94
CA ALA A 655 9.86 3.90 39.39
C ALA A 655 8.48 3.64 40.03
N GLN A 656 8.47 3.14 41.26
CA GLN A 656 7.22 2.89 42.00
C GLN A 656 6.46 4.20 42.22
N GLY A 657 5.19 4.26 41.78
CA GLY A 657 4.35 5.47 41.85
C GLY A 657 4.37 6.37 40.61
N GLN A 658 5.19 6.06 39.60
CA GLN A 658 5.23 6.83 38.35
C GLN A 658 3.99 6.55 37.48
N ARG A 659 3.28 7.61 37.06
CA ARG A 659 2.16 7.48 36.11
C ARG A 659 2.69 7.02 34.75
N VAL A 660 2.10 5.96 34.20
CA VAL A 660 2.37 5.47 32.85
C VAL A 660 1.15 5.79 31.99
N SER A 661 1.33 6.63 30.98
CA SER A 661 0.28 6.99 30.01
C SER A 661 0.67 6.49 28.63
N GLY A 662 -0.28 5.90 27.92
CA GLY A 662 -0.06 5.29 26.62
C GLY A 662 -1.33 4.64 26.06
N ILE A 663 -1.23 4.15 24.84
CA ILE A 663 -2.32 3.45 24.16
C ILE A 663 -2.27 1.98 24.57
N LEU A 664 -3.36 1.49 25.17
CA LEU A 664 -3.50 0.08 25.53
C LEU A 664 -4.05 -0.72 24.34
N VAL A 665 -3.23 -1.61 23.79
CA VAL A 665 -3.56 -2.47 22.66
C VAL A 665 -3.73 -3.91 23.13
N LYS A 666 -4.79 -4.57 22.70
CA LYS A 666 -5.02 -6.00 22.96
C LYS A 666 -4.76 -6.80 21.68
N LYS A 667 -3.78 -7.69 21.72
CA LYS A 667 -3.52 -8.67 20.64
C LYS A 667 -3.79 -10.07 21.17
N ASN A 668 -4.82 -10.73 20.62
CA ASN A 668 -5.35 -12.01 21.14
C ASN A 668 -5.76 -11.92 22.61
N PHE A 669 -5.02 -12.56 23.52
CA PHE A 669 -5.27 -12.58 24.96
C PHE A 669 -4.30 -11.69 25.77
N SER A 670 -3.35 -11.03 25.10
CA SER A 670 -2.29 -10.23 25.73
C SER A 670 -2.59 -8.73 25.60
N TYR A 671 -2.41 -7.98 26.68
CA TYR A 671 -2.49 -6.52 26.66
C TYR A 671 -1.08 -5.93 26.53
N HIS A 672 -0.96 -4.82 25.81
CA HIS A 672 0.27 -4.07 25.61
C HIS A 672 -0.02 -2.59 25.81
N ILE A 673 0.86 -1.84 26.46
CA ILE A 673 0.76 -0.38 26.55
C ILE A 673 1.94 0.23 25.79
N LEU A 674 1.61 1.11 24.83
CA LEU A 674 2.54 1.69 23.87
C LEU A 674 2.50 3.22 23.94
N ALA A 675 3.60 3.89 23.63
CA ALA A 675 3.53 5.31 23.33
C ALA A 675 2.71 5.51 22.06
N PRO A 676 1.97 6.62 21.92
CA PRO A 676 1.27 6.94 20.68
C PRO A 676 2.19 6.87 19.45
N SER A 677 3.43 7.35 19.57
CA SER A 677 4.45 7.31 18.51
C SER A 677 4.83 5.91 18.03
N ASP A 678 4.65 4.88 18.86
CA ASP A 678 5.04 3.50 18.55
C ASP A 678 3.90 2.67 17.99
N LEU A 679 2.71 3.25 17.82
CA LEU A 679 1.52 2.52 17.41
C LEU A 679 1.71 1.85 16.03
N SER A 680 2.32 2.56 15.07
CA SER A 680 2.62 2.02 13.74
C SER A 680 3.73 0.96 13.72
N ASN A 681 4.57 0.93 14.75
CA ASN A 681 5.70 -0.02 14.83
C ASN A 681 5.24 -1.39 15.35
N TYR A 682 4.15 -1.44 16.12
CA TYR A 682 3.70 -2.65 16.81
C TYR A 682 2.26 -3.06 16.47
N THR A 683 1.52 -2.23 15.72
CA THR A 683 0.15 -2.50 15.28
C THR A 683 -0.05 -2.07 13.83
N ASP A 684 -1.08 -2.61 13.18
CA ASP A 684 -1.50 -2.21 11.83
C ASP A 684 -2.22 -0.84 11.82
N LEU A 685 -2.26 -0.14 12.95
CA LEU A 685 -2.88 1.18 13.09
C LEU A 685 -1.84 2.27 12.85
N ALA A 686 -2.11 3.13 11.87
CA ALA A 686 -1.37 4.37 11.67
C ALA A 686 -2.03 5.51 12.46
N MET A 687 -1.22 6.44 12.97
CA MET A 687 -1.71 7.69 13.52
C MET A 687 -1.79 8.75 12.42
N SER A 688 -2.88 9.52 12.39
CA SER A 688 -3.03 10.65 11.49
C SER A 688 -3.55 11.83 12.28
N THR A 689 -2.84 12.96 12.22
CA THR A 689 -3.27 14.19 12.87
C THR A 689 -4.11 14.99 11.89
N VAL A 690 -5.38 15.21 12.22
CA VAL A 690 -6.25 16.04 11.38
C VAL A 690 -5.98 17.50 11.71
N LYS A 691 -5.47 18.24 10.74
CA LYS A 691 -5.36 19.69 10.82
C LYS A 691 -6.67 20.28 10.31
N GLN A 692 -7.32 21.10 11.13
CA GLN A 692 -8.52 21.83 10.76
C GLN A 692 -8.18 23.28 10.43
N THR A 693 -8.91 23.82 9.47
CA THR A 693 -8.79 25.19 9.04
C THR A 693 -10.19 25.77 8.89
N GLN A 694 -10.42 26.95 9.45
CA GLN A 694 -11.70 27.64 9.39
C GLN A 694 -11.48 29.06 8.88
N ALA A 695 -12.17 29.40 7.79
CA ALA A 695 -12.17 30.73 7.22
C ALA A 695 -13.39 31.51 7.73
N ILE A 696 -13.16 32.67 8.32
CA ILE A 696 -14.22 33.57 8.80
C ILE A 696 -14.05 34.90 8.05
N PRO A 697 -15.07 35.38 7.31
CA PRO A 697 -15.05 36.72 6.75
C PRO A 697 -14.86 37.73 7.87
N PHE A 698 -13.91 38.64 7.76
CA PHE A 698 -13.61 39.62 8.80
C PHE A 698 -13.14 40.91 8.15
N THR A 699 -13.91 41.99 8.35
CA THR A 699 -13.62 43.32 7.79
C THR A 699 -13.30 44.34 8.90
N GLY A 700 -13.11 43.87 10.14
CA GLY A 700 -12.79 44.70 11.29
C GLY A 700 -11.30 45.09 11.33
N PRO A 701 -10.91 46.09 12.14
CA PRO A 701 -9.51 46.44 12.31
C PRO A 701 -8.78 45.34 13.10
N PHE A 702 -7.72 44.77 12.52
CA PHE A 702 -6.91 43.72 13.14
C PHE A 702 -6.36 44.05 14.55
N PRO A 703 -5.95 45.30 14.88
CA PRO A 703 -5.53 45.66 16.24
C PRO A 703 -6.63 45.49 17.30
N LEU A 704 -7.90 45.66 16.92
CA LEU A 704 -9.03 45.46 17.84
C LEU A 704 -9.24 43.97 18.11
N LEU A 705 -9.09 43.12 17.08
CA LEU A 705 -9.15 41.67 17.24
C LEU A 705 -8.03 41.16 18.14
N LEU A 706 -6.80 41.66 17.96
CA LEU A 706 -5.67 41.34 18.81
C LEU A 706 -5.92 41.70 20.29
N SER A 707 -6.46 42.88 20.56
CA SER A 707 -6.79 43.32 21.92
C SER A 707 -7.84 42.41 22.57
N GLN A 708 -8.90 42.02 21.85
CA GLN A 708 -9.94 41.14 22.40
C GLN A 708 -9.45 39.71 22.60
N LEU A 709 -8.59 39.20 21.71
CA LEU A 709 -7.97 37.88 21.90
C LEU A 709 -7.02 37.86 23.10
N ARG A 710 -6.30 38.97 23.37
CA ARG A 710 -5.50 39.11 24.61
C ARG A 710 -6.37 39.11 25.86
N HIS A 711 -7.57 39.68 25.82
CA HIS A 711 -8.52 39.57 26.92
C HIS A 711 -9.02 38.14 27.17
N LEU A 712 -9.10 37.31 26.12
CA LEU A 712 -9.55 35.91 26.25
C LEU A 712 -8.53 35.02 26.96
N THR A 713 -7.23 35.17 26.67
CA THR A 713 -6.21 34.18 27.09
C THR A 713 -5.02 34.73 27.85
N GLY A 714 -4.89 36.06 28.00
CA GLY A 714 -3.75 36.73 28.63
C GLY A 714 -2.50 36.71 27.74
N ASP A 715 -2.15 35.54 27.21
CA ASP A 715 -0.99 35.30 26.32
C ASP A 715 -1.46 35.02 24.88
N VAL A 716 -1.19 36.00 23.99
CA VAL A 716 -1.32 35.86 22.53
C VAL A 716 0.02 36.24 21.92
N GLU A 717 0.64 35.28 21.25
CA GLU A 717 1.93 35.49 20.59
C GLU A 717 1.73 36.00 19.16
N GLU A 718 2.42 37.08 18.80
CA GLU A 718 2.49 37.56 17.42
C GLU A 718 3.65 36.86 16.70
N ILE A 719 3.35 36.19 15.58
CA ILE A 719 4.37 35.48 14.80
C ILE A 719 4.59 36.23 13.49
N GLU A 720 5.78 36.78 13.27
CA GLU A 720 6.14 37.41 12.00
C GLU A 720 6.44 36.35 10.93
N ILE A 721 5.43 36.00 10.13
CA ILE A 721 5.58 35.15 8.96
C ILE A 721 5.10 35.93 7.73
N SER A 722 6.03 36.49 6.95
CA SER A 722 5.84 37.02 5.59
C SER A 722 4.59 37.87 5.33
N GLU A 723 4.70 39.21 5.32
CA GLU A 723 3.66 40.21 4.91
C GLU A 723 2.22 40.04 5.48
N LYS A 724 1.93 39.00 6.29
CA LYS A 724 0.63 38.67 6.86
C LYS A 724 0.69 38.68 8.38
N SER A 725 -0.32 39.24 9.00
CA SER A 725 -0.39 39.31 10.47
C SER A 725 -0.93 37.99 11.03
N THR A 726 -0.07 37.27 11.77
CA THR A 726 -0.35 35.94 12.32
C THR A 726 -0.28 35.96 13.84
N LEU A 727 -1.29 35.41 14.52
CA LEU A 727 -1.35 35.27 15.98
C LEU A 727 -1.39 33.79 16.37
N ARG A 728 -0.84 33.46 17.53
CA ARG A 728 -1.02 32.16 18.18
C ARG A 728 -1.73 32.34 19.51
N VAL A 729 -2.91 31.75 19.62
CA VAL A 729 -3.83 31.83 20.76
C VAL A 729 -3.91 30.45 21.44
N PHE A 730 -3.91 30.40 22.78
CA PHE A 730 -3.85 29.16 23.57
C PHE A 730 -2.65 28.24 23.22
N ASN A 731 -1.58 28.79 22.64
CA ASN A 731 -0.42 28.06 22.11
C ASN A 731 -0.76 26.95 21.07
N SER A 732 -2.02 26.89 20.62
CA SER A 732 -2.57 25.73 19.88
C SER A 732 -3.41 26.13 18.67
N ILE A 733 -3.93 27.36 18.65
CA ILE A 733 -4.74 27.92 17.56
C ILE A 733 -3.93 29.00 16.85
N THR A 734 -3.68 28.82 15.56
CA THR A 734 -3.04 29.82 14.70
C THR A 734 -4.12 30.64 14.00
N VAL A 735 -4.04 31.97 14.09
CA VAL A 735 -5.00 32.91 13.52
C VAL A 735 -4.27 33.81 12.52
N ASN A 736 -4.55 33.62 11.24
CA ASN A 736 -3.94 34.40 10.16
C ASN A 736 -4.95 35.41 9.61
N HIS A 737 -4.58 36.68 9.54
CA HIS A 737 -5.41 37.71 8.92
C HIS A 737 -4.94 37.98 7.49
N ASP A 738 -5.85 37.87 6.52
CA ASP A 738 -5.59 38.11 5.11
C ASP A 738 -6.75 38.91 4.49
N GLN A 739 -6.48 40.14 4.07
CA GLN A 739 -7.44 41.08 3.47
C GLN A 739 -8.73 41.25 4.28
N ASN A 740 -9.78 40.52 3.91
CA ASN A 740 -11.14 40.55 4.46
C ASN A 740 -11.54 39.23 5.13
N MET A 741 -10.57 38.38 5.48
CA MET A 741 -10.82 37.11 6.18
C MET A 741 -9.80 36.85 7.29
N VAL A 742 -10.25 36.15 8.32
CA VAL A 742 -9.44 35.56 9.37
C VAL A 742 -9.49 34.05 9.21
N MET A 743 -8.33 33.42 9.14
CA MET A 743 -8.14 31.98 8.99
C MET A 743 -7.66 31.41 10.32
N LEU A 744 -8.48 30.60 10.98
CA LEU A 744 -8.07 29.81 12.14
C LEU A 744 -7.51 28.48 11.65
N GLU A 745 -6.48 27.99 12.32
CA GLU A 745 -5.84 26.72 12.02
C GLU A 745 -5.41 26.03 13.31
N TRP A 746 -5.79 24.76 13.49
CA TRP A 746 -5.45 23.98 14.69
C TRP A 746 -5.40 22.48 14.40
N PHE A 747 -4.79 21.72 15.30
CA PHE A 747 -4.88 20.26 15.27
C PHE A 747 -6.14 19.81 16.02
N ALA A 748 -7.01 19.08 15.34
CA ALA A 748 -8.31 18.67 15.83
C ALA A 748 -8.18 17.74 17.04
N ASN A 749 -8.74 18.17 18.16
CA ASN A 749 -8.98 17.37 19.36
C ASN A 749 -9.98 18.14 20.24
N PRO A 750 -10.67 17.49 21.20
CA PRO A 750 -11.74 18.14 21.96
C PRO A 750 -11.34 19.44 22.66
N LEU A 751 -10.10 19.53 23.13
CA LEU A 751 -9.58 20.72 23.81
C LEU A 751 -9.33 21.87 22.82
N ASN A 752 -8.63 21.57 21.72
CA ASN A 752 -8.33 22.56 20.68
C ASN A 752 -9.58 22.98 19.90
N ASP A 753 -10.56 22.09 19.72
CA ASP A 753 -11.84 22.41 19.08
C ASP A 753 -12.61 23.42 19.96
N MET A 754 -12.63 23.21 21.28
CA MET A 754 -13.20 24.18 22.23
C MET A 754 -12.46 25.54 22.19
N TYR A 755 -11.12 25.54 22.12
CA TYR A 755 -10.35 26.76 21.96
C TYR A 755 -10.61 27.47 20.63
N ALA A 756 -10.72 26.72 19.53
CA ALA A 756 -11.06 27.26 18.23
C ALA A 756 -12.48 27.87 18.21
N ASP A 757 -13.45 27.25 18.88
CA ASP A 757 -14.81 27.78 19.04
C ASP A 757 -14.81 29.08 19.86
N ALA A 758 -14.01 29.16 20.92
CA ALA A 758 -13.84 30.38 21.71
C ALA A 758 -13.23 31.52 20.88
N VAL A 759 -12.16 31.25 20.13
CA VAL A 759 -11.53 32.22 19.22
C VAL A 759 -12.49 32.65 18.12
N THR A 760 -13.24 31.71 17.54
CA THR A 760 -14.29 31.96 16.53
C THR A 760 -15.36 32.90 17.07
N THR A 761 -15.80 32.68 18.31
CA THR A 761 -16.79 33.54 18.97
C THR A 761 -16.29 34.97 19.09
N VAL A 762 -15.04 35.17 19.50
CA VAL A 762 -14.42 36.51 19.57
C VAL A 762 -14.31 37.17 18.18
N VAL A 763 -13.89 36.43 17.16
CA VAL A 763 -13.80 36.95 15.78
C VAL A 763 -15.18 37.43 15.29
N LEU A 764 -16.22 36.63 15.50
CA LEU A 764 -17.59 36.98 15.12
C LEU A 764 -18.15 38.15 15.92
N GLU A 765 -17.85 38.23 17.23
CA GLU A 765 -18.26 39.33 18.08
C GLU A 765 -17.66 40.66 17.60
N VAL A 766 -16.33 40.69 17.35
CA VAL A 766 -15.63 41.88 16.85
C VAL A 766 -16.17 42.30 15.47
N GLN A 767 -16.50 41.34 14.61
CA GLN A 767 -17.11 41.63 13.31
C GLN A 767 -18.52 42.22 13.43
N SER A 768 -19.31 41.73 14.37
CA SER A 768 -20.71 42.13 14.55
C SER A 768 -20.89 43.51 15.21
N ASN A 769 -19.85 44.06 15.85
CA ASN A 769 -19.93 45.29 16.64
C ASN A 769 -19.05 46.45 16.11
N PRO A 770 -19.51 47.22 15.10
CA PRO A 770 -18.78 48.36 14.56
C PRO A 770 -18.64 49.57 15.50
N LYS A 771 -19.27 49.56 16.69
CA LYS A 771 -19.20 50.68 17.66
C LYS A 771 -18.00 50.62 18.61
N ALA A 772 -17.26 49.51 18.65
CA ALA A 772 -16.06 49.36 19.49
C ALA A 772 -14.85 50.18 19.01
N GLN A 773 -14.90 50.75 17.80
CA GLN A 773 -13.80 51.51 17.17
C GLN A 773 -13.45 52.87 17.82
N LYS A 774 -14.13 53.29 18.90
CA LYS A 774 -13.90 54.61 19.53
C LYS A 774 -12.94 54.62 20.71
N VAL A 775 -12.44 53.47 21.16
CA VAL A 775 -11.51 53.41 22.28
C VAL A 775 -10.32 52.57 21.85
N VAL A 776 -9.17 53.23 21.72
CA VAL A 776 -7.77 52.77 21.86
C VAL A 776 -6.92 53.60 20.89
N GLN A 777 -6.49 54.78 21.35
CA GLN A 777 -5.16 55.29 21.01
C GLN A 777 -4.28 54.98 22.22
N PRO A 778 -3.20 54.19 22.10
CA PRO A 778 -2.25 54.05 23.19
C PRO A 778 -1.45 55.35 23.30
N GLN A 779 -1.55 56.05 24.43
CA GLN A 779 -0.52 57.01 24.82
C GLN A 779 0.61 56.22 25.48
N GLU A 780 1.76 56.10 24.81
CA GLU A 780 2.98 55.61 25.45
C GLU A 780 3.43 56.60 26.53
N LYS A 781 3.26 56.23 27.81
CA LYS A 781 4.07 56.81 28.88
C LYS A 781 5.28 55.90 29.10
N LYS A 782 6.44 56.30 28.59
CA LYS A 782 7.72 55.68 28.96
C LYS A 782 7.95 55.89 30.46
N VAL A 783 8.13 54.81 31.20
CA VAL A 783 8.55 54.84 32.60
C VAL A 783 9.91 55.54 32.68
N ASP A 784 10.03 56.55 33.52
CA ASP A 784 11.30 57.24 33.76
C ASP A 784 12.29 56.26 34.42
N VAL A 785 13.34 55.90 33.70
CA VAL A 785 14.33 54.89 34.08
C VAL A 785 14.99 55.25 35.42
N ASN A 786 15.16 56.54 35.73
CA ASN A 786 15.72 56.97 37.01
C ASN A 786 14.77 56.69 38.18
N VAL A 787 13.45 56.76 37.96
CA VAL A 787 12.45 56.46 39.00
C VAL A 787 12.37 54.95 39.24
N PHE A 788 12.48 54.15 38.18
CA PHE A 788 12.52 52.69 38.28
C PHE A 788 13.78 52.22 39.03
N GLN A 789 14.95 52.74 38.68
CA GLN A 789 16.22 52.44 39.35
C GLN A 789 16.19 52.75 40.85
N ASN A 790 15.68 53.92 41.23
CA ASN A 790 15.61 54.32 42.65
C ASN A 790 14.63 53.45 43.46
N ARG A 791 13.52 53.03 42.87
CA ARG A 791 12.54 52.17 43.55
C ARG A 791 13.04 50.73 43.64
N LEU A 792 13.70 50.23 42.61
CA LEU A 792 14.28 48.90 42.59
C LEU A 792 15.39 48.76 43.64
N LEU A 793 16.28 49.76 43.73
CA LEU A 793 17.31 49.84 44.77
C LEU A 793 16.68 49.74 46.17
N LYS A 794 15.67 50.57 46.44
CA LYS A 794 15.04 50.63 47.76
C LYS A 794 14.30 49.35 48.13
N MET A 795 13.61 48.74 47.16
CA MET A 795 12.92 47.47 47.35
C MET A 795 13.90 46.35 47.70
N PHE A 796 15.05 46.28 47.01
CA PHE A 796 16.04 45.25 47.32
C PHE A 796 16.82 45.52 48.60
N GLN A 797 17.06 46.78 48.96
CA GLN A 797 17.60 47.12 50.29
C GLN A 797 16.63 46.70 51.41
N ASP A 798 15.31 46.86 51.22
CA ASP A 798 14.30 46.40 52.19
C ASP A 798 14.20 44.87 52.25
N MET A 799 14.37 44.17 51.12
CA MET A 799 14.26 42.70 51.05
C MET A 799 15.51 41.97 51.54
N PHE A 800 16.70 42.49 51.25
CA PHE A 800 17.97 41.80 51.46
C PHE A 800 18.93 42.52 52.41
N GLY A 801 18.67 43.78 52.77
CA GLY A 801 19.53 44.62 53.61
C GLY A 801 20.40 45.59 52.79
N GLU A 802 20.73 46.75 53.36
CA GLU A 802 21.50 47.80 52.67
C GLU A 802 22.92 47.35 52.27
N GLU A 803 23.54 46.44 53.03
CA GLU A 803 24.90 45.95 52.76
C GLU A 803 24.95 44.89 51.64
N CYS A 804 23.79 44.38 51.22
CA CYS A 804 23.66 43.31 50.23
C CYS A 804 23.38 43.81 48.81
N VAL A 805 23.21 45.12 48.61
CA VAL A 805 22.84 45.70 47.30
C VAL A 805 23.80 46.82 46.93
N ASP A 806 24.50 46.68 45.80
CA ASP A 806 25.47 47.67 45.33
C ASP A 806 25.35 47.93 43.82
N PHE A 807 25.80 49.09 43.36
CA PHE A 807 25.90 49.40 41.93
C PHE A 807 27.26 48.99 41.39
N LYS A 808 27.29 48.04 40.45
CA LYS A 808 28.51 47.71 39.70
C LYS A 808 28.86 48.80 38.70
N ASP A 809 27.83 49.38 38.07
CA ASP A 809 27.91 50.47 37.09
C ASP A 809 26.53 51.13 36.90
N LYS A 810 26.43 52.23 36.13
CA LYS A 810 25.22 53.07 36.05
C LYS A 810 23.94 52.30 35.63
N ASN A 811 24.11 51.19 34.91
CA ASN A 811 23.03 50.38 34.38
C ASN A 811 22.94 48.97 34.99
N CYS A 812 23.75 48.64 35.99
CA CYS A 812 23.77 47.31 36.58
C CYS A 812 23.75 47.36 38.10
N LEU A 813 22.72 46.74 38.69
CA LEU A 813 22.58 46.56 40.13
C LEU A 813 23.04 45.15 40.50
N ALA A 814 23.85 45.01 41.54
CA ALA A 814 24.28 43.73 42.09
C ALA A 814 23.60 43.47 43.43
N VAL A 815 23.03 42.27 43.61
CA VAL A 815 22.45 41.80 44.88
C VAL A 815 23.25 40.58 45.34
N CYS A 816 23.89 40.67 46.50
CA CYS A 816 24.69 39.60 47.09
C CYS A 816 24.06 39.08 48.38
N VAL A 817 23.66 37.82 48.40
CA VAL A 817 23.06 37.15 49.57
C VAL A 817 23.77 35.81 49.76
N ASP A 818 24.26 35.56 50.98
CA ASP A 818 24.95 34.31 51.36
C ASP A 818 26.07 33.87 50.41
N GLY A 819 26.82 34.84 49.86
CA GLY A 819 27.96 34.61 48.96
C GLY A 819 27.60 34.37 47.49
N LYS A 820 26.32 34.43 47.12
CA LYS A 820 25.84 34.40 45.73
C LYS A 820 25.49 35.81 45.25
N THR A 821 26.01 36.22 44.09
CA THR A 821 25.76 37.54 43.50
C THR A 821 24.89 37.44 42.24
N ALA A 822 23.80 38.18 42.21
CA ALA A 822 22.92 38.37 41.06
C ALA A 822 23.09 39.79 40.48
N PHE A 823 23.37 39.89 39.18
CA PHE A 823 23.52 41.14 38.43
C PHE A 823 22.26 41.41 37.61
N ILE A 824 21.66 42.58 37.82
CA ILE A 824 20.45 43.01 37.14
C ILE A 824 20.79 44.13 36.16
N ASN A 825 20.57 43.90 34.87
CA ASN A 825 20.68 44.94 33.86
C ASN A 825 19.39 45.77 33.85
N LEU A 826 19.50 47.07 34.12
CA LEU A 826 18.36 47.98 34.28
C LEU A 826 17.66 48.34 32.97
N GLU A 827 18.31 48.17 31.81
CA GLU A 827 17.71 48.41 30.49
C GLU A 827 17.00 47.17 29.95
N THR A 828 17.66 46.01 30.00
CA THR A 828 17.10 44.76 29.47
C THR A 828 16.22 44.04 30.49
N ARG A 829 16.34 44.37 31.78
CA ARG A 829 15.70 43.73 32.93
C ARG A 829 16.10 42.27 33.15
N THR A 830 17.19 41.84 32.52
CA THR A 830 17.72 40.48 32.66
C THR A 830 18.57 40.35 33.92
N VAL A 831 18.49 39.18 34.57
CA VAL A 831 19.23 38.86 35.79
C VAL A 831 20.21 37.72 35.52
N GLU A 832 21.50 37.93 35.80
CA GLU A 832 22.58 36.94 35.63
C GLU A 832 23.30 36.68 36.96
N CYS A 833 23.60 35.42 37.29
CA CYS A 833 24.33 35.05 38.52
C CYS A 833 25.75 34.55 38.21
N GLU A 834 26.70 34.82 39.12
CA GLU A 834 28.15 34.64 38.88
C GLU A 834 28.65 33.17 38.91
N GLU A 835 27.85 32.20 39.38
CA GLU A 835 28.22 30.77 39.37
C GLU A 835 27.08 29.85 38.86
N ALA A 836 27.24 29.30 37.66
CA ALA A 836 26.25 28.44 36.98
C ALA A 836 26.29 26.95 37.41
N ASN A 837 26.70 26.62 38.64
CA ASN A 837 26.81 25.24 39.11
C ASN A 837 26.35 25.05 40.58
N SER A 838 25.04 25.09 40.82
CA SER A 838 24.36 24.30 41.87
C SER A 838 22.85 24.34 41.63
N GLU A 839 22.13 23.25 41.96
CA GLU A 839 20.67 23.05 41.77
C GLU A 839 19.76 23.99 42.60
N ASP A 840 20.23 25.21 42.90
CA ASP A 840 19.57 26.16 43.78
C ASP A 840 19.58 27.56 43.15
N ASP A 841 18.74 27.68 42.11
CA ASP A 841 18.50 28.87 41.26
C ASP A 841 17.50 29.86 41.92
N SER A 842 17.17 29.63 43.18
CA SER A 842 16.13 30.31 43.96
C SER A 842 16.35 31.82 44.10
N LEU A 843 17.61 32.28 44.23
CA LEU A 843 17.94 33.70 44.29
C LEU A 843 17.72 34.41 42.94
N ARG A 844 18.07 33.75 41.83
CA ARG A 844 17.88 34.31 40.47
C ARG A 844 16.39 34.47 40.17
N GLU A 845 15.61 33.42 40.39
CA GLU A 845 14.15 33.44 40.17
C GLU A 845 13.46 34.48 41.07
N MET A 846 13.87 34.59 42.34
CA MET A 846 13.30 35.58 43.27
C MET A 846 13.59 37.02 42.84
N VAL A 847 14.83 37.31 42.44
CA VAL A 847 15.24 38.63 41.97
C VAL A 847 14.55 38.97 40.64
N GLU A 848 14.52 38.05 39.69
CA GLU A 848 13.88 38.21 38.38
C GLU A 848 12.37 38.47 38.50
N LEU A 849 11.65 37.67 39.30
CA LEU A 849 10.23 37.86 39.57
C LEU A 849 9.94 39.22 40.25
N SER A 850 10.83 39.67 41.13
CA SER A 850 10.68 40.95 41.85
C SER A 850 10.92 42.14 40.93
N VAL A 851 11.93 42.09 40.05
CA VAL A 851 12.17 43.11 39.01
C VAL A 851 10.95 43.23 38.10
N GLN A 852 10.40 42.10 37.65
CA GLN A 852 9.26 42.07 36.74
C GLN A 852 7.99 42.64 37.40
N ARG A 853 7.66 42.21 38.62
CA ARG A 853 6.50 42.73 39.37
C ARG A 853 6.60 44.24 39.64
N LEU A 854 7.79 44.75 39.96
CA LEU A 854 7.96 46.19 40.17
C LEU A 854 7.75 46.97 38.87
N TYR A 855 8.26 46.46 37.75
CA TYR A 855 8.08 47.09 36.43
C TYR A 855 6.61 47.12 36.02
N GLU A 856 5.89 46.00 36.18
CA GLU A 856 4.45 45.90 35.91
C GLU A 856 3.64 46.81 36.84
N ALA A 857 3.97 46.90 38.13
CA ALA A 857 3.30 47.80 39.07
C ALA A 857 3.54 49.28 38.74
N MET A 858 4.69 49.63 38.14
CA MET A 858 4.99 50.98 37.70
C MET A 858 4.38 51.33 36.33
N ASN A 859 3.90 50.34 35.60
CA ASN A 859 3.27 50.50 34.29
C ASN A 859 2.01 49.64 34.20
N PRO A 860 0.94 49.95 34.97
CA PRO A 860 -0.30 49.20 34.93
C PRO A 860 -0.87 49.29 33.52
N VAL A 861 -0.94 48.15 32.82
CA VAL A 861 -1.54 48.03 31.50
C VAL A 861 -2.97 48.53 31.58
N MET A 862 -3.30 49.55 30.77
CA MET A 862 -4.65 50.12 30.68
C MET A 862 -5.48 49.36 29.65
#